data_AF-A0A4Q1S9Y0-F1
#
_entry.id   AF-A0A4Q1S9Y0-F1
#
_cell.length_a   1.000
_cell.length_b   1.000
_cell.length_c   1.000
_cell.angle_alpha   90.00
_cell.angle_beta   90.00
_cell.angle_gamma   90.00
#
_symmetry.space_group_name_H-M   'P 1'
#
loop_
_entity.id
_entity.type
_entity.pdbx_description
1 polymer ?
#
loop_
_entity_poly.entity_id
_entity_poly.type
_entity_poly.pdbx_seq_one_letter_code
_entity_poly.pdbx_strand_id
1 'polypeptide(L)'
;MDAASPRNPRRIRALIRLCCAAVGCILGLLGASPALAGGPRWVAGPAYFNASALGQPVVWSGGQVNYYVDLGALSATEANGPATTLVTNAAAIWNAISTAAVQLTFKGNLAENVSGSNVTNTSGVLSEPADIQPTATTRPVAVIFDADGSVLNTLYGSGASDPTVCPQTGVYTQVDNMTADGHIAHALMIVNGLCATNAGMYAVLEYQIIRAFGRILGLDWSQANEEQFAASSPTSDDLAGWPMMHPVERLCLENAETCLPAPTTLRTDDIAALNRLYPVTSANQSSWPTKKLTAANTLTVRGTVSFRNGQGMQGVNAVLRPINVLTGLPDLRYTATAVTGAYFAGNAGSVIAAAPASTTYLPGSFGSDDTTLEGYYEISGVPLPAGETSASYQLTFEAVNPLYTQKESVGAYLTGQVTPSGTMPTLSLGALAAGSSLTQDVTIDDSAEETFSGNDGSQGSPAALPQSGEWTARLNGYGHASWFAFQPKANREYTIEAQALDDSAEATIDKAMPLIGAWNASDDLNATPDLSITQPFNGGVLGLSRLLVITSATGEERVAMADARGDGRPDYLYRGRILYADSVQPAHLPAAGGPVVIEGTGFRIDSVVKVNGTAAEITSISPNEITAMAPASGGVTGTVQVEVDDPETLGVTIIADGLAYTAQSGDTLTLVSAPTGSIPMSVPQSVTVRAMNWDDEWPAANVPVTFAVTGGSAALGCGQSTCTVATNADGTATLSVSATTTALAQLTASISSGASVLSVFTGAAPPTVSALTPDLYLAIGGAATWTPQALVLNAGSPLAGAAVTWSTTASDVSLGTASSTTAGTGIATQTLAAGPFTAGEAETVSACYGTSCAAFTLYAVHLETAVLVPVSGTSQQTAPGTAFSPVTLEVTDAIGHPVAGAPVIFYETLRAWTDPCPTQGSCPTAPILGQATIQTISAADGTVTLTPMSLSGQPGRLSLLAVTGPNATYSFELDSPAPTE
;
A
#
# COMPACT_ATOMS: atom_id res chain seq x y z
N MET A 1 -29.54 -1.70 -42.93
CA MET A 1 -30.88 -1.43 -42.37
C MET A 1 -30.68 -0.56 -41.15
N ASP A 2 -30.82 0.74 -41.39
CA ASP A 2 -31.17 1.89 -40.52
C ASP A 2 -30.75 1.82 -39.03
N ALA A 3 -29.77 2.58 -38.53
CA ALA A 3 -29.60 4.05 -38.45
C ALA A 3 -30.38 4.75 -37.29
N ALA A 4 -29.63 4.99 -36.21
CA ALA A 4 -29.44 6.26 -35.48
C ALA A 4 -30.53 6.94 -34.60
N SER A 5 -30.07 7.26 -33.36
CA SER A 5 -30.24 8.53 -32.58
C SER A 5 -31.23 8.55 -31.36
N PRO A 6 -31.11 9.49 -30.38
CA PRO A 6 -30.10 9.56 -29.32
C PRO A 6 -30.71 9.69 -27.89
N ARG A 7 -29.96 9.36 -26.83
CA ARG A 7 -30.40 9.56 -25.42
C ARG A 7 -29.98 10.92 -24.86
N ASN A 8 -30.94 11.52 -24.17
CA ASN A 8 -31.13 12.90 -23.74
C ASN A 8 -30.29 13.30 -22.49
N PRO A 9 -29.60 14.47 -22.43
CA PRO A 9 -28.71 14.88 -21.34
C PRO A 9 -29.40 15.40 -20.06
N ARG A 10 -30.71 15.13 -19.89
CA ARG A 10 -31.50 15.67 -18.76
C ARG A 10 -31.48 14.82 -17.48
N ARG A 11 -30.88 13.62 -17.47
CA ARG A 11 -30.78 12.78 -16.25
C ARG A 11 -29.56 13.06 -15.35
N ILE A 12 -28.51 13.69 -15.87
CA ILE A 12 -27.28 13.97 -15.09
C ILE A 12 -27.48 15.13 -14.09
N ARG A 13 -28.38 16.08 -14.37
CA ARG A 13 -28.69 17.18 -13.44
C ARG A 13 -29.64 16.79 -12.29
N ALA A 14 -30.29 15.63 -12.35
CA ALA A 14 -31.13 15.12 -11.27
C ALA A 14 -30.32 14.28 -10.25
N LEU A 15 -29.27 13.56 -10.69
CA LEU A 15 -28.35 12.87 -9.77
C LEU A 15 -27.44 13.84 -9.00
N ILE A 16 -27.02 14.95 -9.60
CA ILE A 16 -26.18 15.95 -8.92
C ILE A 16 -26.97 16.68 -7.80
N ARG A 17 -28.29 16.85 -7.93
CA ARG A 17 -29.12 17.43 -6.86
C ARG A 17 -29.44 16.43 -5.73
N LEU A 18 -29.42 15.13 -6.01
CA LEU A 18 -29.57 14.09 -4.98
C LEU A 18 -28.26 13.90 -4.18
N CYS A 19 -27.10 14.05 -4.84
CA CYS A 19 -25.79 14.06 -4.15
C CYS A 19 -25.57 15.30 -3.26
N CYS A 20 -26.03 16.50 -3.66
CA CYS A 20 -25.88 17.68 -2.81
C CYS A 20 -26.78 17.67 -1.55
N ALA A 21 -27.91 16.94 -1.57
CA ALA A 21 -28.73 16.74 -0.37
C ALA A 21 -28.13 15.67 0.57
N ALA A 22 -27.48 14.63 0.02
CA ALA A 22 -26.78 13.61 0.80
C ALA A 22 -25.47 14.13 1.43
N VAL A 23 -24.76 15.05 0.77
CA VAL A 23 -23.55 15.70 1.30
C VAL A 23 -23.89 16.72 2.41
N GLY A 24 -25.08 17.33 2.38
CA GLY A 24 -25.54 18.22 3.45
C GLY A 24 -25.94 17.52 4.75
N CYS A 25 -26.40 16.27 4.69
CA CYS A 25 -26.76 15.47 5.88
C CYS A 25 -25.54 14.84 6.58
N ILE A 26 -24.39 14.73 5.91
CA ILE A 26 -23.16 14.16 6.50
C ILE A 26 -22.33 15.24 7.22
N LEU A 27 -22.44 16.53 6.83
CA LEU A 27 -21.73 17.63 7.50
C LEU A 27 -22.40 18.14 8.80
N GLY A 28 -23.62 17.69 9.13
CA GLY A 28 -24.34 18.10 10.34
C GLY A 28 -23.99 17.31 11.61
N LEU A 29 -23.18 16.24 11.52
CA LEU A 29 -22.86 15.34 12.63
C LEU A 29 -21.56 15.69 13.38
N LEU A 30 -20.93 16.83 13.10
CA LEU A 30 -19.56 17.15 13.55
C LEU A 30 -19.45 18.19 14.67
N GLY A 31 -20.53 18.45 15.41
CA GLY A 31 -20.55 19.48 16.46
C GLY A 31 -20.81 18.96 17.87
N ALA A 32 -20.02 18.03 18.41
CA ALA A 32 -20.02 17.74 19.85
C ALA A 32 -18.71 17.10 20.31
N SER A 33 -18.19 17.59 21.44
CA SER A 33 -16.92 17.21 22.06
C SER A 33 -16.74 15.69 22.27
N PRO A 34 -15.57 15.11 21.96
CA PRO A 34 -15.28 13.70 22.24
C PRO A 34 -15.12 13.46 23.76
N ALA A 35 -15.57 12.30 24.25
CA ALA A 35 -15.71 12.02 25.69
C ALA A 35 -15.02 10.70 26.08
N LEU A 36 -14.01 10.73 26.96
CA LEU A 36 -13.31 9.53 27.45
C LEU A 36 -14.18 8.75 28.42
N ALA A 37 -13.83 7.46 28.57
CA ALA A 37 -14.61 6.29 28.98
C ALA A 37 -14.32 5.48 30.28
N GLY A 38 -15.30 4.76 30.90
CA GLY A 38 -15.07 3.67 31.87
C GLY A 38 -14.35 4.05 33.17
N GLY A 39 -14.71 5.20 33.74
CA GLY A 39 -13.88 5.92 34.68
C GLY A 39 -14.49 7.28 35.02
N PRO A 40 -13.69 8.28 35.37
CA PRO A 40 -14.01 9.67 35.06
C PRO A 40 -14.11 9.90 33.54
N ARG A 41 -15.12 10.65 33.10
CA ARG A 41 -15.28 11.09 31.70
C ARG A 41 -14.09 11.91 31.19
N TRP A 42 -13.41 12.59 32.12
CA TRP A 42 -12.25 13.41 31.84
C TRP A 42 -11.22 13.24 32.94
N VAL A 43 -9.97 13.08 32.55
CA VAL A 43 -8.81 13.03 33.46
C VAL A 43 -7.89 14.16 33.07
N ALA A 44 -7.41 14.92 34.04
CA ALA A 44 -6.55 16.07 33.76
C ALA A 44 -5.20 15.64 33.15
N GLY A 45 -4.88 16.20 31.99
CA GLY A 45 -3.64 15.94 31.25
C GLY A 45 -2.68 17.13 31.14
N PRO A 46 -1.42 16.87 30.77
CA PRO A 46 -0.31 17.83 30.89
C PRO A 46 -0.39 19.05 29.96
N ALA A 47 -1.18 19.00 28.87
CA ALA A 47 -1.22 20.10 27.91
C ALA A 47 -2.08 21.30 28.36
N TYR A 48 -3.02 21.10 29.29
CA TYR A 48 -3.96 22.12 29.75
C TYR A 48 -3.99 22.31 31.27
N PHE A 49 -3.89 21.21 32.03
CA PHE A 49 -4.08 21.25 33.48
C PHE A 49 -2.80 21.50 34.25
N ASN A 50 -2.94 22.04 35.46
CA ASN A 50 -1.85 22.27 36.39
C ASN A 50 -1.23 20.93 36.82
N ALA A 51 0.07 20.95 37.12
CA ALA A 51 0.83 19.76 37.55
C ALA A 51 0.18 19.00 38.73
N SER A 52 -0.51 19.69 39.63
CA SER A 52 -1.19 19.07 40.79
C SER A 52 -2.47 18.32 40.45
N ALA A 53 -3.05 18.55 39.26
CA ALA A 53 -4.27 17.91 38.80
C ALA A 53 -4.00 16.72 37.88
N LEU A 54 -2.77 16.54 37.38
CA LEU A 54 -2.46 15.52 36.38
C LEU A 54 -2.82 14.11 36.86
N GLY A 55 -3.46 13.33 35.99
CA GLY A 55 -3.94 11.98 36.28
C GLY A 55 -5.14 11.92 37.23
N GLN A 56 -5.68 13.06 37.67
CA GLN A 56 -6.87 13.10 38.52
C GLN A 56 -8.15 13.26 37.68
N PRO A 57 -9.27 12.70 38.12
CA PRO A 57 -10.60 13.02 37.59
C PRO A 57 -10.87 14.52 37.54
N VAL A 58 -11.42 15.00 36.42
CA VAL A 58 -11.97 16.37 36.33
C VAL A 58 -13.40 16.35 36.84
N VAL A 59 -13.64 17.01 37.97
CA VAL A 59 -14.92 16.94 38.71
C VAL A 59 -15.40 18.32 39.14
N TRP A 60 -16.67 18.45 39.52
CA TRP A 60 -17.16 19.66 40.18
C TRP A 60 -16.46 19.91 41.52
N SER A 61 -15.99 21.15 41.74
CA SER A 61 -15.30 21.53 42.98
C SER A 61 -16.16 21.27 44.22
N GLY A 62 -15.63 20.45 45.13
CA GLY A 62 -16.31 20.03 46.35
C GLY A 62 -17.63 19.26 46.14
N GLY A 63 -17.93 18.83 44.91
CA GLY A 63 -19.17 18.13 44.56
C GLY A 63 -20.46 18.94 44.70
N GLN A 64 -20.35 20.27 44.74
CA GLN A 64 -21.50 21.18 44.84
C GLN A 64 -21.87 21.69 43.45
N VAL A 65 -23.03 21.30 42.94
CA VAL A 65 -23.47 21.64 41.58
C VAL A 65 -24.78 22.40 41.64
N ASN A 66 -24.76 23.64 41.17
CA ASN A 66 -25.94 24.49 41.13
C ASN A 66 -26.49 24.52 39.70
N TYR A 67 -27.74 24.08 39.52
CA TYR A 67 -28.39 24.15 38.22
C TYR A 67 -29.57 25.12 38.21
N TYR A 68 -29.80 25.69 37.05
CA TYR A 68 -30.85 26.64 36.75
C TYR A 68 -31.64 26.13 35.56
N VAL A 69 -32.97 26.26 35.61
CA VAL A 69 -33.85 25.79 34.52
C VAL A 69 -34.35 26.97 33.70
N ASP A 70 -34.73 26.71 32.46
CA ASP A 70 -35.32 27.69 31.57
C ASP A 70 -36.50 28.44 32.21
N LEU A 71 -36.79 29.65 31.73
CA LEU A 71 -38.02 30.37 32.07
C LEU A 71 -39.22 29.87 31.23
N GLY A 72 -38.96 29.32 30.05
CA GLY A 72 -39.95 28.80 29.10
C GLY A 72 -40.60 27.49 29.50
N ALA A 73 -41.62 27.10 28.72
CA ALA A 73 -42.26 25.79 28.83
C ALA A 73 -41.42 24.71 28.12
N LEU A 74 -41.50 23.45 28.55
CA LEU A 74 -40.85 22.34 27.85
C LEU A 74 -41.53 22.03 26.53
N SER A 75 -42.84 22.17 26.41
CA SER A 75 -43.54 22.01 25.14
C SER A 75 -44.84 22.81 25.13
N ALA A 76 -45.56 22.79 24.02
CA ALA A 76 -46.87 23.45 23.92
C ALA A 76 -47.89 22.93 24.94
N THR A 77 -47.74 21.67 25.38
CA THR A 77 -48.65 21.03 26.34
C THR A 77 -48.11 21.06 27.77
N GLU A 78 -46.81 21.33 27.96
CA GLU A 78 -46.14 21.07 29.22
C GLU A 78 -45.34 22.25 29.72
N ALA A 79 -45.90 22.84 30.77
CA ALA A 79 -45.45 24.10 31.33
C ALA A 79 -44.13 23.95 32.09
N ASN A 80 -43.51 25.09 32.37
CA ASN A 80 -42.24 25.19 33.08
C ASN A 80 -42.21 24.46 34.44
N GLY A 81 -43.27 24.59 35.25
CA GLY A 81 -43.31 24.02 36.61
C GLY A 81 -43.21 22.48 36.65
N PRO A 82 -44.07 21.75 35.91
CA PRO A 82 -43.94 20.30 35.75
C PRO A 82 -42.57 19.87 35.18
N ALA A 83 -42.05 20.56 34.16
CA ALA A 83 -40.74 20.28 33.59
C ALA A 83 -39.59 20.50 34.60
N THR A 84 -39.68 21.55 35.42
CA THR A 84 -38.73 21.78 36.53
C THR A 84 -38.79 20.67 37.58
N THR A 85 -39.98 20.16 37.86
CA THR A 85 -40.17 19.03 38.78
C THR A 85 -39.51 17.76 38.24
N LEU A 86 -39.65 17.49 36.95
CA LEU A 86 -38.98 16.38 36.26
C LEU A 86 -37.46 16.45 36.43
N VAL A 87 -36.86 17.60 36.15
CA VAL A 87 -35.41 17.84 36.33
C VAL A 87 -34.99 17.70 37.79
N THR A 88 -35.81 18.21 38.72
CA THR A 88 -35.50 18.14 40.16
C THR A 88 -35.54 16.71 40.69
N ASN A 89 -36.50 15.91 40.24
CA ASN A 89 -36.59 14.49 40.61
C ASN A 89 -35.38 13.71 40.09
N ALA A 90 -34.99 13.93 38.83
CA ALA A 90 -33.82 13.31 38.23
C ALA A 90 -32.52 13.67 38.98
N ALA A 91 -32.34 14.94 39.35
CA ALA A 91 -31.20 15.38 40.16
C ALA A 91 -31.18 14.73 41.55
N ALA A 92 -32.35 14.50 42.16
CA ALA A 92 -32.46 13.89 43.49
C ALA A 92 -31.97 12.43 43.52
N ILE A 93 -32.04 11.70 42.40
CA ILE A 93 -31.56 10.32 42.28
C ILE A 93 -30.05 10.24 42.59
N TRP A 94 -29.23 11.13 42.01
CA TRP A 94 -27.79 11.19 42.28
C TRP A 94 -27.48 11.69 43.71
N ASN A 95 -28.27 12.64 44.22
CA ASN A 95 -28.10 13.17 45.58
C ASN A 95 -28.34 12.11 46.66
N ALA A 96 -29.12 11.07 46.38
CA ALA A 96 -29.52 10.05 47.36
C ALA A 96 -28.36 9.12 47.77
N ILE A 97 -27.26 9.09 47.02
CA ILE A 97 -26.13 8.20 47.32
C ILE A 97 -25.43 8.65 48.60
N SER A 98 -25.56 7.84 49.65
CA SER A 98 -25.09 8.20 50.99
C SER A 98 -23.56 8.20 51.14
N THR A 99 -22.85 7.54 50.23
CA THR A 99 -21.38 7.42 50.24
C THR A 99 -20.69 8.34 49.24
N ALA A 100 -21.44 9.20 48.54
CA ALA A 100 -20.90 10.15 47.57
C ALA A 100 -21.06 11.60 48.06
N ALA A 101 -19.98 12.36 47.96
CA ALA A 101 -19.86 13.78 48.30
C ALA A 101 -20.38 14.65 47.14
N VAL A 102 -21.64 14.46 46.75
CA VAL A 102 -22.27 15.20 45.63
C VAL A 102 -23.64 15.76 46.02
N GLN A 103 -23.94 16.96 45.52
CA GLN A 103 -25.20 17.67 45.69
C GLN A 103 -25.51 18.53 44.46
N LEU A 104 -26.48 18.09 43.67
CA LEU A 104 -27.16 18.87 42.66
C LEU A 104 -28.26 19.71 43.33
N THR A 105 -28.23 21.03 43.16
CA THR A 105 -29.16 21.96 43.80
C THR A 105 -29.82 22.86 42.78
N PHE A 106 -31.16 22.86 42.75
CA PHE A 106 -31.92 23.83 42.00
C PHE A 106 -31.77 25.23 42.61
N LYS A 107 -31.32 26.20 41.82
CA LYS A 107 -31.12 27.59 42.27
C LYS A 107 -32.07 28.61 41.66
N GLY A 108 -33.10 28.15 40.96
CA GLY A 108 -34.10 28.99 40.30
C GLY A 108 -33.94 28.98 38.78
N ASN A 109 -34.47 30.01 38.13
CA ASN A 109 -34.54 30.04 36.68
C ASN A 109 -33.34 30.76 36.05
N LEU A 110 -33.10 30.45 34.77
CA LEU A 110 -32.34 31.28 33.84
C LEU A 110 -32.99 32.68 33.73
N ALA A 111 -32.25 33.65 33.23
CA ALA A 111 -32.61 35.07 33.27
C ALA A 111 -33.72 35.39 32.26
N GLU A 112 -33.80 34.59 31.22
CA GLU A 112 -34.78 34.66 30.15
C GLU A 112 -35.19 33.26 29.67
N ASN A 113 -36.18 33.22 28.77
CA ASN A 113 -36.52 32.03 28.02
C ASN A 113 -35.47 31.78 26.93
N VAL A 114 -34.80 30.64 26.93
CA VAL A 114 -33.81 30.28 25.92
C VAL A 114 -34.54 29.59 24.76
N SER A 115 -34.46 30.16 23.56
CA SER A 115 -35.20 29.69 22.37
C SER A 115 -34.46 30.06 21.10
N GLY A 116 -34.93 29.59 19.94
CA GLY A 116 -34.40 30.01 18.62
C GLY A 116 -34.52 31.51 18.32
N SER A 117 -35.11 32.33 19.20
CA SER A 117 -35.13 33.79 19.09
C SER A 117 -33.87 34.47 19.65
N ASN A 118 -33.17 33.82 20.59
CA ASN A 118 -31.96 34.36 21.23
C ASN A 118 -30.76 33.40 21.21
N VAL A 119 -30.94 32.15 20.80
CA VAL A 119 -29.87 31.25 20.36
C VAL A 119 -29.86 31.24 18.84
N THR A 120 -28.84 31.86 18.24
CA THR A 120 -28.75 32.00 16.77
C THR A 120 -27.32 31.77 16.29
N ASN A 121 -27.19 31.19 15.09
CA ASN A 121 -25.91 31.03 14.43
C ASN A 121 -25.90 31.88 13.14
N THR A 122 -25.11 32.95 13.13
CA THR A 122 -24.97 33.84 11.98
C THR A 122 -23.56 33.74 11.43
N SER A 123 -23.43 33.17 10.22
CA SER A 123 -22.13 33.00 9.54
C SER A 123 -21.08 32.25 10.37
N GLY A 124 -21.51 31.25 11.16
CA GLY A 124 -20.63 30.45 12.02
C GLY A 124 -20.34 31.09 13.37
N VAL A 125 -20.86 32.29 13.66
CA VAL A 125 -20.78 32.93 14.96
C VAL A 125 -22.04 32.59 15.75
N LEU A 126 -21.84 31.85 16.84
CA LEU A 126 -22.89 31.50 17.79
C LEU A 126 -23.16 32.69 18.73
N SER A 127 -24.44 33.07 18.85
CA SER A 127 -24.92 34.09 19.79
C SER A 127 -25.90 33.43 20.76
N GLU A 128 -25.63 33.58 22.05
CA GLU A 128 -26.36 32.92 23.14
C GLU A 128 -26.59 33.88 24.32
N PRO A 129 -27.67 33.68 25.11
CA PRO A 129 -27.87 34.30 26.42
C PRO A 129 -26.62 34.27 27.32
N ALA A 130 -26.37 35.35 28.05
CA ALA A 130 -25.14 35.50 28.84
C ALA A 130 -25.00 34.46 29.97
N ASP A 131 -26.11 33.89 30.43
CA ASP A 131 -26.17 32.91 31.51
C ASP A 131 -26.23 31.45 31.04
N ILE A 132 -26.05 31.21 29.75
CA ILE A 132 -25.78 29.87 29.18
C ILE A 132 -24.43 29.80 28.45
N GLN A 133 -23.69 30.91 28.38
CA GLN A 133 -22.36 30.93 27.77
C GLN A 133 -21.36 30.18 28.67
N PRO A 134 -20.28 29.59 28.11
CA PRO A 134 -19.25 28.90 28.89
C PRO A 134 -18.65 29.73 30.04
N THR A 135 -18.67 31.06 29.92
CA THR A 135 -18.19 32.00 30.95
C THR A 135 -19.15 32.20 32.13
N ALA A 136 -20.36 31.63 32.11
CA ALA A 136 -21.42 31.82 33.10
C ALA A 136 -21.20 31.02 34.40
N THR A 137 -20.04 31.17 35.03
CA THR A 137 -19.65 30.38 36.22
C THR A 137 -20.51 30.63 37.48
N THR A 138 -21.33 31.69 37.49
CA THR A 138 -22.32 31.93 38.56
C THR A 138 -23.64 31.16 38.36
N ARG A 139 -23.85 30.64 37.15
CA ARG A 139 -24.95 29.75 36.74
C ARG A 139 -24.35 28.54 36.04
N PRO A 140 -23.61 27.69 36.79
CA PRO A 140 -22.68 26.75 36.19
C PRO A 140 -23.36 25.58 35.47
N VAL A 141 -24.65 25.32 35.70
CA VAL A 141 -25.41 24.36 34.90
C VAL A 141 -26.71 25.01 34.44
N ALA A 142 -26.86 25.18 33.13
CA ALA A 142 -28.09 25.66 32.52
C ALA A 142 -28.89 24.50 31.90
N VAL A 143 -30.16 24.36 32.31
CA VAL A 143 -31.09 23.37 31.77
C VAL A 143 -32.10 24.09 30.89
N ILE A 144 -31.95 23.93 29.58
CA ILE A 144 -32.73 24.60 28.54
C ILE A 144 -33.91 23.71 28.14
N PHE A 145 -35.06 24.33 28.00
CA PHE A 145 -36.30 23.68 27.56
C PHE A 145 -36.58 24.08 26.12
N ASP A 146 -36.13 23.26 25.17
CA ASP A 146 -36.22 23.57 23.74
C ASP A 146 -37.59 23.17 23.19
N ALA A 147 -38.59 24.03 23.40
CA ALA A 147 -39.99 23.72 23.17
C ALA A 147 -40.34 23.28 21.74
N ASP A 148 -39.61 23.79 20.75
CA ASP A 148 -39.85 23.55 19.32
C ASP A 148 -38.66 22.93 18.59
N GLY A 149 -37.59 22.57 19.30
CA GLY A 149 -36.38 21.97 18.73
C GLY A 149 -35.44 22.98 18.05
N SER A 150 -35.74 24.28 18.10
CA SER A 150 -34.97 25.30 17.39
C SER A 150 -33.58 25.54 17.99
N VAL A 151 -33.42 25.42 19.31
CA VAL A 151 -32.13 25.56 19.99
C VAL A 151 -31.21 24.40 19.59
N LEU A 152 -31.70 23.15 19.67
CA LEU A 152 -30.96 21.96 19.26
C LEU A 152 -30.55 22.03 17.79
N ASN A 153 -31.46 22.42 16.90
CA ASN A 153 -31.16 22.55 15.48
C ASN A 153 -30.10 23.62 15.19
N THR A 154 -30.01 24.65 16.04
CA THR A 154 -29.02 25.73 15.90
C THR A 154 -27.64 25.29 16.38
N LEU A 155 -27.57 24.56 17.50
CA LEU A 155 -26.32 24.13 18.11
C LEU A 155 -25.73 22.88 17.46
N TYR A 156 -26.56 21.90 17.13
CA TYR A 156 -26.15 20.57 16.64
C TYR A 156 -26.54 20.31 15.19
N GLY A 157 -27.09 21.31 14.50
CA GLY A 157 -27.47 21.22 13.09
C GLY A 157 -28.89 20.73 12.85
N SER A 158 -29.38 20.96 11.62
CA SER A 158 -30.75 20.62 11.24
C SER A 158 -31.01 19.12 11.38
N GLY A 159 -32.07 18.76 12.10
CA GLY A 159 -32.47 17.38 12.36
C GLY A 159 -32.08 16.86 13.74
N ALA A 160 -31.26 17.59 14.50
CA ALA A 160 -30.89 17.19 15.87
C ALA A 160 -32.10 17.07 16.81
N SER A 161 -33.18 17.80 16.54
CA SER A 161 -34.42 17.75 17.32
C SER A 161 -35.46 16.73 16.82
N ASP A 162 -35.12 15.82 15.90
CA ASP A 162 -36.07 14.90 15.28
C ASP A 162 -36.87 14.09 16.33
N PRO A 163 -38.20 14.27 16.41
CA PRO A 163 -39.04 13.61 17.40
C PRO A 163 -39.31 12.13 17.09
N THR A 164 -38.87 11.62 15.94
CA THR A 164 -39.02 10.20 15.60
C THR A 164 -38.01 9.31 16.32
N VAL A 165 -36.95 9.89 16.88
CA VAL A 165 -35.82 9.20 17.56
C VAL A 165 -35.59 9.76 18.96
N CYS A 166 -36.66 10.09 19.68
CA CYS A 166 -36.60 10.63 21.05
C CYS A 166 -35.80 9.81 22.06
N PRO A 167 -35.79 8.46 22.01
CA PRO A 167 -34.88 7.65 22.81
C PRO A 167 -33.37 7.84 22.50
N GLN A 168 -33.00 8.74 21.58
CA GLN A 168 -31.60 9.07 21.29
C GLN A 168 -31.36 10.59 21.26
N THR A 169 -32.40 11.38 20.99
CA THR A 169 -32.31 12.84 20.78
C THR A 169 -33.13 13.64 21.79
N GLY A 170 -33.69 13.02 22.83
CA GLY A 170 -34.56 13.69 23.80
C GLY A 170 -33.82 14.61 24.76
N VAL A 171 -32.56 14.32 25.10
CA VAL A 171 -31.74 15.18 25.98
C VAL A 171 -30.30 15.23 25.48
N TYR A 172 -29.77 16.44 25.34
CA TYR A 172 -28.37 16.70 25.01
C TYR A 172 -27.64 17.28 26.22
N THR A 173 -26.34 16.96 26.35
CA THR A 173 -25.48 17.55 27.38
C THR A 173 -24.17 18.01 26.80
N GLN A 174 -23.64 19.11 27.34
CA GLN A 174 -22.35 19.64 26.97
C GLN A 174 -21.66 20.19 28.20
N VAL A 175 -20.42 19.76 28.45
CA VAL A 175 -19.51 20.47 29.35
C VAL A 175 -18.59 21.27 28.46
N ASP A 176 -18.66 22.59 28.58
CA ASP A 176 -18.02 23.54 27.67
C ASP A 176 -16.96 24.41 28.37
N ASN A 177 -16.86 24.33 29.71
CA ASN A 177 -15.81 25.00 30.47
C ASN A 177 -15.29 24.13 31.61
N MET A 178 -13.97 23.98 31.64
CA MET A 178 -13.21 23.36 32.72
C MET A 178 -12.09 24.32 33.12
N THR A 179 -11.69 24.31 34.38
CA THR A 179 -10.58 25.12 34.88
C THR A 179 -9.29 24.29 34.93
N ALA A 180 -8.15 24.95 34.73
CA ALA A 180 -6.83 24.30 34.71
C ALA A 180 -6.45 23.60 36.02
N ASP A 181 -7.14 23.85 37.14
CA ASP A 181 -6.96 23.14 38.41
C ASP A 181 -7.72 21.80 38.49
N GLY A 182 -8.34 21.34 37.40
CA GLY A 182 -8.99 20.03 37.33
C GLY A 182 -10.46 20.03 37.72
N HIS A 183 -11.17 21.15 37.52
CA HIS A 183 -12.59 21.24 37.85
C HIS A 183 -13.49 21.58 36.68
N ILE A 184 -14.72 21.08 36.71
CA ILE A 184 -15.80 21.51 35.81
C ILE A 184 -16.30 22.87 36.28
N ALA A 185 -16.49 23.81 35.34
CA ALA A 185 -16.89 25.18 35.62
C ALA A 185 -18.24 25.58 34.99
N HIS A 186 -18.59 25.01 33.83
CA HIS A 186 -19.88 25.24 33.19
C HIS A 186 -20.34 24.03 32.37
N ALA A 187 -21.66 23.82 32.30
CA ALA A 187 -22.31 22.79 31.51
C ALA A 187 -23.73 23.20 31.07
N LEU A 188 -24.17 22.62 29.96
CA LEU A 188 -25.51 22.74 29.40
C LEU A 188 -26.22 21.38 29.41
N MET A 189 -27.53 21.42 29.67
CA MET A 189 -28.47 20.34 29.40
C MET A 189 -29.58 20.92 28.53
N ILE A 190 -29.92 20.29 27.42
CA ILE A 190 -30.98 20.75 26.52
C ILE A 190 -32.00 19.63 26.38
N VAL A 191 -33.23 19.90 26.79
CA VAL A 191 -34.33 18.94 26.76
C VAL A 191 -35.22 19.23 25.56
N ASN A 192 -35.37 18.25 24.66
CA ASN A 192 -36.15 18.37 23.44
C ASN A 192 -37.66 18.34 23.75
N GLY A 193 -38.30 19.50 23.64
CA GLY A 193 -39.74 19.65 23.85
C GLY A 193 -40.61 18.84 22.91
N LEU A 194 -40.12 18.54 21.71
CA LEU A 194 -40.83 17.72 20.73
C LEU A 194 -40.96 16.25 21.17
N CYS A 195 -40.15 15.83 22.14
CA CYS A 195 -40.25 14.51 22.76
C CYS A 195 -41.25 14.47 23.91
N ALA A 196 -41.78 15.60 24.36
CA ALA A 196 -42.64 15.67 25.54
C ALA A 196 -44.14 15.54 25.18
N THR A 197 -44.51 14.44 24.50
CA THR A 197 -45.83 14.29 23.83
C THR A 197 -46.87 13.47 24.60
N ASN A 198 -46.45 12.53 25.44
CA ASN A 198 -47.33 11.65 26.22
C ASN A 198 -46.59 11.08 27.45
N ALA A 199 -47.33 10.45 28.36
CA ALA A 199 -46.79 9.94 29.62
C ALA A 199 -45.62 8.93 29.45
N GLY A 200 -45.64 8.11 28.39
CA GLY A 200 -44.53 7.20 28.10
C GLY A 200 -43.27 7.96 27.73
N MET A 201 -43.38 8.94 26.83
CA MET A 201 -42.23 9.76 26.44
C MET A 201 -41.73 10.66 27.58
N TYR A 202 -42.59 11.01 28.54
CA TYR A 202 -42.16 11.64 29.78
C TYR A 202 -41.22 10.76 30.61
N ALA A 203 -41.53 9.46 30.72
CA ALA A 203 -40.66 8.52 31.41
C ALA A 203 -39.32 8.33 30.67
N VAL A 204 -39.32 8.37 29.33
CA VAL A 204 -38.10 8.37 28.51
C VAL A 204 -37.25 9.62 28.79
N LEU A 205 -37.88 10.81 28.78
CA LEU A 205 -37.19 12.06 29.11
C LEU A 205 -36.64 12.06 30.55
N GLU A 206 -37.40 11.56 31.53
CA GLU A 206 -36.90 11.42 32.91
C GLU A 206 -35.63 10.56 32.97
N TYR A 207 -35.66 9.39 32.33
CA TYR A 207 -34.53 8.48 32.23
C TYR A 207 -33.31 9.16 31.60
N GLN A 208 -33.50 9.87 30.49
CA GLN A 208 -32.43 10.59 29.81
C GLN A 208 -31.90 11.78 30.62
N ILE A 209 -32.75 12.51 31.36
CA ILE A 209 -32.31 13.60 32.25
C ILE A 209 -31.47 13.04 33.40
N ILE A 210 -31.80 11.86 33.94
CA ILE A 210 -30.98 11.20 34.97
C ILE A 210 -29.57 10.89 34.40
N ARG A 211 -29.49 10.32 33.20
CA ARG A 211 -28.21 10.04 32.52
C ARG A 211 -27.45 11.32 32.21
N ALA A 212 -28.15 12.35 31.77
CA ALA A 212 -27.60 13.67 31.49
C ALA A 212 -26.93 14.27 32.73
N PHE A 213 -27.55 14.16 33.92
CA PHE A 213 -26.88 14.55 35.15
C PHE A 213 -25.66 13.69 35.47
N GLY A 214 -25.69 12.38 35.22
CA GLY A 214 -24.50 11.52 35.33
C GLY A 214 -23.34 12.05 34.47
N ARG A 215 -23.61 12.37 33.20
CA ARG A 215 -22.64 12.96 32.28
C ARG A 215 -22.13 14.33 32.73
N ILE A 216 -23.00 15.20 33.28
CA ILE A 216 -22.63 16.51 33.83
C ILE A 216 -21.78 16.37 35.09
N LEU A 217 -22.02 15.35 35.91
CA LEU A 217 -21.19 15.01 37.06
C LEU A 217 -19.81 14.46 36.67
N GLY A 218 -19.54 14.29 35.37
CA GLY A 218 -18.28 13.72 34.89
C GLY A 218 -18.22 12.20 34.95
N LEU A 219 -19.37 11.53 35.13
CA LEU A 219 -19.43 10.08 35.01
C LEU A 219 -19.37 9.66 33.56
N ASP A 220 -18.82 8.46 33.42
CA ASP A 220 -18.68 7.85 32.13
C ASP A 220 -19.76 6.89 31.72
N TRP A 221 -19.72 6.50 30.45
CA TRP A 221 -20.39 5.28 30.02
C TRP A 221 -19.71 4.03 30.59
N SER A 222 -20.54 3.00 30.75
CA SER A 222 -20.23 1.74 31.39
C SER A 222 -20.64 0.56 30.50
N GLN A 223 -19.76 -0.44 30.44
CA GLN A 223 -20.03 -1.73 29.83
C GLN A 223 -20.20 -2.79 30.92
N ALA A 224 -21.19 -2.62 31.79
CA ALA A 224 -21.56 -3.67 32.73
C ALA A 224 -22.64 -4.57 32.11
N ASN A 225 -22.38 -5.89 32.08
CA ASN A 225 -23.32 -6.95 31.64
C ASN A 225 -23.72 -6.91 30.15
N GLU A 226 -22.87 -6.37 29.28
CA GLU A 226 -23.11 -6.30 27.83
C GLU A 226 -23.33 -7.68 27.19
N GLU A 227 -22.57 -8.68 27.64
CA GLU A 227 -22.52 -10.02 27.05
C GLU A 227 -23.85 -10.78 27.17
N GLN A 228 -24.66 -10.48 28.19
CA GLN A 228 -25.97 -11.10 28.41
C GLN A 228 -27.02 -10.61 27.40
N PHE A 229 -26.84 -9.41 26.86
CA PHE A 229 -27.74 -8.84 25.86
C PHE A 229 -27.35 -9.21 24.43
N ALA A 230 -26.07 -9.43 24.16
CA ALA A 230 -25.61 -10.01 22.89
C ALA A 230 -26.31 -11.37 22.62
N ALA A 231 -26.59 -12.14 23.67
CA ALA A 231 -27.31 -13.42 23.60
C ALA A 231 -28.82 -13.31 23.33
N SER A 232 -29.39 -12.10 23.23
CA SER A 232 -30.80 -11.81 22.87
C SER A 232 -31.88 -12.41 23.79
N SER A 233 -31.56 -12.74 25.05
CA SER A 233 -32.54 -13.21 26.04
C SER A 233 -32.15 -12.83 27.48
N PRO A 234 -32.12 -11.52 27.83
CA PRO A 234 -31.74 -11.06 29.15
C PRO A 234 -32.73 -11.53 30.22
N THR A 235 -32.22 -11.99 31.36
CA THR A 235 -32.99 -12.33 32.55
C THR A 235 -33.40 -11.07 33.33
N SER A 236 -34.29 -11.23 34.32
CA SER A 236 -34.64 -10.13 35.23
C SER A 236 -33.46 -9.65 36.06
N ASP A 237 -32.52 -10.55 36.39
CA ASP A 237 -31.32 -10.21 37.16
C ASP A 237 -30.31 -9.46 36.28
N ASP A 238 -30.21 -9.80 35.00
CA ASP A 238 -29.37 -9.08 34.02
C ASP A 238 -29.84 -7.63 33.88
N LEU A 239 -31.15 -7.44 33.74
CA LEU A 239 -31.79 -6.11 33.66
C LEU A 239 -31.68 -5.32 34.98
N ALA A 240 -31.64 -6.01 36.12
CA ALA A 240 -31.45 -5.38 37.42
C ALA A 240 -29.99 -4.92 37.63
N GLY A 241 -29.02 -5.53 36.97
CA GLY A 241 -27.62 -5.10 36.98
C GLY A 241 -27.23 -4.10 35.90
N TRP A 242 -28.11 -3.82 34.94
CA TRP A 242 -27.82 -2.96 33.79
C TRP A 242 -27.67 -1.49 34.19
N PRO A 243 -26.52 -0.84 33.94
CA PRO A 243 -26.22 0.47 34.46
C PRO A 243 -27.08 1.55 33.80
N MET A 244 -27.41 2.59 34.57
CA MET A 244 -28.02 3.80 34.02
C MET A 244 -27.08 4.46 33.01
N MET A 245 -25.79 4.45 33.32
CA MET A 245 -24.74 4.97 32.45
C MET A 245 -24.29 3.95 31.39
N HIS A 246 -25.21 3.18 30.80
CA HIS A 246 -24.88 2.37 29.62
C HIS A 246 -24.83 3.26 28.35
N PRO A 247 -23.92 3.03 27.38
CA PRO A 247 -23.85 3.85 26.16
C PRO A 247 -25.08 3.68 25.26
N VAL A 248 -25.56 2.45 25.04
CA VAL A 248 -26.70 2.19 24.14
C VAL A 248 -28.01 2.12 24.91
N GLU A 249 -29.00 2.89 24.44
CA GLU A 249 -30.38 2.93 24.95
C GLU A 249 -31.24 1.78 24.40
N ARG A 250 -30.68 0.56 24.33
CA ARG A 250 -31.26 -0.61 23.64
C ARG A 250 -32.60 -1.09 24.21
N LEU A 251 -32.98 -0.58 25.38
CA LEU A 251 -34.15 -0.99 26.13
C LEU A 251 -35.29 0.04 26.13
N CYS A 252 -35.10 1.20 25.49
CA CYS A 252 -36.16 2.17 25.20
C CYS A 252 -36.83 1.84 23.86
N LEU A 253 -37.97 1.15 23.90
CA LEU A 253 -38.76 0.89 22.69
C LEU A 253 -39.49 2.15 22.20
N GLU A 254 -39.67 2.27 20.87
CA GLU A 254 -40.32 3.41 20.18
C GLU A 254 -41.76 3.70 20.65
N ASN A 255 -42.41 2.74 21.33
CA ASN A 255 -43.75 2.86 21.90
C ASN A 255 -43.78 3.33 23.37
N ALA A 256 -42.63 3.72 23.94
CA ALA A 256 -42.48 4.53 25.14
C ALA A 256 -42.97 3.95 26.49
N GLU A 257 -43.29 2.66 26.60
CA GLU A 257 -43.82 2.14 27.88
C GLU A 257 -42.77 1.73 28.92
N THR A 258 -41.53 1.39 28.52
CA THR A 258 -40.42 1.12 29.47
C THR A 258 -39.06 1.23 28.77
N CYS A 259 -38.16 2.08 29.31
CA CYS A 259 -36.75 2.19 28.91
C CYS A 259 -35.82 1.20 29.60
N LEU A 260 -36.12 0.88 30.85
CA LEU A 260 -35.38 -0.05 31.68
C LEU A 260 -36.31 -0.44 32.83
N PRO A 261 -36.22 -1.65 33.39
CA PRO A 261 -36.87 -1.92 34.67
C PRO A 261 -36.35 -0.96 35.74
N ALA A 262 -37.25 -0.28 36.46
CA ALA A 262 -36.89 0.76 37.45
C ALA A 262 -35.91 1.81 36.88
N PRO A 263 -36.34 2.64 35.91
CA PRO A 263 -35.48 3.58 35.17
C PRO A 263 -35.04 4.80 36.00
N THR A 264 -35.44 4.86 37.27
CA THR A 264 -35.06 5.91 38.23
C THR A 264 -34.18 5.38 39.36
N THR A 265 -33.64 4.17 39.22
CA THR A 265 -32.81 3.52 40.24
C THR A 265 -31.39 3.33 39.73
N LEU A 266 -30.40 3.92 40.41
CA LEU A 266 -28.98 3.70 40.09
C LEU A 266 -28.57 2.26 40.43
N ARG A 267 -27.68 1.67 39.62
CA ARG A 267 -27.13 0.33 39.87
C ARG A 267 -25.78 0.40 40.57
N THR A 268 -25.27 -0.76 40.97
CA THR A 268 -23.99 -0.87 41.68
C THR A 268 -22.86 -0.19 40.93
N ASP A 269 -22.79 -0.37 39.61
CA ASP A 269 -21.77 0.27 38.77
C ASP A 269 -21.89 1.81 38.77
N ASP A 270 -23.09 2.36 38.59
CA ASP A 270 -23.34 3.81 38.64
C ASP A 270 -22.94 4.41 40.01
N ILE A 271 -23.26 3.70 41.09
CA ILE A 271 -22.96 4.10 42.47
C ILE A 271 -21.45 4.03 42.72
N ALA A 272 -20.78 2.97 42.27
CA ALA A 272 -19.34 2.80 42.40
C ALA A 272 -18.59 3.90 41.64
N ALA A 273 -18.98 4.17 40.38
CA ALA A 273 -18.43 5.25 39.58
C ALA A 273 -18.59 6.61 40.27
N LEU A 274 -19.79 6.94 40.77
CA LEU A 274 -20.02 8.18 41.51
C LEU A 274 -19.17 8.29 42.78
N ASN A 275 -19.08 7.20 43.55
CA ASN A 275 -18.27 7.12 44.76
C ASN A 275 -16.77 7.30 44.47
N ARG A 276 -16.29 6.80 43.32
CA ARG A 276 -14.91 6.97 42.85
C ARG A 276 -14.60 8.42 42.49
N LEU A 277 -15.54 9.15 41.88
CA LEU A 277 -15.36 10.56 41.51
C LEU A 277 -15.55 11.52 42.69
N TYR A 278 -16.50 11.23 43.56
CA TYR A 278 -16.87 12.09 44.68
C TYR A 278 -16.80 11.34 46.01
N PRO A 279 -15.61 10.88 46.44
CA PRO A 279 -15.50 10.18 47.70
C PRO A 279 -15.75 11.13 48.88
N VAL A 280 -16.56 10.68 49.83
CA VAL A 280 -16.63 11.25 51.17
C VAL A 280 -15.41 10.74 51.93
N THR A 281 -14.50 11.66 52.24
CA THR A 281 -13.26 11.42 52.95
C THR A 281 -13.31 12.06 54.32
N SER A 282 -12.42 11.67 55.22
CA SER A 282 -12.27 12.33 56.52
C SER A 282 -12.00 13.84 56.38
N ALA A 283 -11.35 14.25 55.28
CA ALA A 283 -11.03 15.65 55.00
C ALA A 283 -12.27 16.49 54.61
N ASN A 284 -13.25 15.91 53.91
CA ASN A 284 -14.43 16.65 53.43
C ASN A 284 -15.73 16.33 54.19
N GLN A 285 -15.73 15.34 55.09
CA GLN A 285 -16.90 14.87 55.82
C GLN A 285 -17.66 15.99 56.57
N SER A 286 -16.97 17.03 57.06
CA SER A 286 -17.60 18.17 57.73
C SER A 286 -18.51 18.98 56.81
N SER A 287 -18.23 19.01 55.50
CA SER A 287 -19.09 19.60 54.48
C SER A 287 -20.27 18.70 54.09
N TRP A 288 -20.25 17.43 54.54
CA TRP A 288 -21.21 16.39 54.16
C TRP A 288 -21.75 15.62 55.39
N PRO A 289 -22.36 16.29 56.38
CA PRO A 289 -22.67 15.70 57.68
C PRO A 289 -23.70 14.56 57.63
N THR A 290 -24.52 14.47 56.58
CA THR A 290 -25.52 13.41 56.38
C THR A 290 -24.99 12.22 55.56
N LYS A 291 -23.79 12.35 54.97
CA LYS A 291 -23.16 11.32 54.15
C LYS A 291 -22.23 10.46 55.01
N LYS A 292 -21.87 9.29 54.51
CA LYS A 292 -20.98 8.32 55.16
C LYS A 292 -19.64 8.30 54.44
N LEU A 293 -18.55 8.10 55.18
CA LEU A 293 -17.21 7.88 54.62
C LEU A 293 -17.26 6.74 53.58
N THR A 294 -16.84 7.02 52.35
CA THR A 294 -16.93 6.06 51.23
C THR A 294 -16.13 4.81 51.54
N ALA A 295 -14.82 4.97 51.76
CA ALA A 295 -13.90 3.84 51.97
C ALA A 295 -14.32 2.91 53.12
N ALA A 296 -14.92 3.44 54.20
CA ALA A 296 -15.35 2.62 55.33
C ALA A 296 -16.67 1.86 55.10
N ASN A 297 -17.44 2.23 54.07
CA ASN A 297 -18.77 1.68 53.79
C ASN A 297 -18.86 0.97 52.43
N THR A 298 -17.75 0.91 51.69
CA THR A 298 -17.63 0.28 50.37
C THR A 298 -16.37 -0.56 50.32
N LEU A 299 -16.13 -1.25 49.21
CA LEU A 299 -14.86 -1.93 48.94
C LEU A 299 -14.16 -1.32 47.71
N THR A 300 -12.88 -1.65 47.58
CA THR A 300 -12.04 -1.32 46.43
C THR A 300 -11.26 -2.54 45.96
N VAL A 301 -11.32 -2.80 44.65
CA VAL A 301 -10.43 -3.72 43.94
C VAL A 301 -9.72 -2.93 42.85
N ARG A 302 -8.40 -2.99 42.80
CA ARG A 302 -7.57 -2.30 41.80
C ARG A 302 -6.41 -3.16 41.38
N GLY A 303 -5.72 -2.80 40.33
CA GLY A 303 -4.48 -3.44 39.91
C GLY A 303 -4.12 -3.05 38.50
N THR A 304 -3.15 -3.75 37.92
CA THR A 304 -2.72 -3.54 36.54
C THR A 304 -2.91 -4.81 35.73
N VAL A 305 -3.49 -4.68 34.54
CA VAL A 305 -3.44 -5.71 33.49
C VAL A 305 -2.25 -5.39 32.59
N SER A 306 -1.34 -6.34 32.42
CA SER A 306 -0.12 -6.15 31.62
C SER A 306 0.01 -7.22 30.54
N PHE A 307 0.60 -6.81 29.42
CA PHE A 307 1.19 -7.72 28.45
C PHE A 307 2.32 -8.53 29.09
N ARG A 308 2.71 -9.64 28.47
CA ARG A 308 3.82 -10.48 28.95
C ARG A 308 5.18 -9.76 28.93
N ASN A 309 5.32 -8.68 28.18
CA ASN A 309 6.51 -7.81 28.19
C ASN A 309 6.53 -6.81 29.37
N GLY A 310 5.45 -6.72 30.15
CA GLY A 310 5.28 -5.83 31.30
C GLY A 310 4.59 -4.49 30.99
N GLN A 311 4.38 -4.13 29.72
CA GLN A 311 3.62 -2.94 29.34
C GLN A 311 2.17 -3.05 29.81
N GLY A 312 1.55 -1.93 30.21
CA GLY A 312 0.15 -1.93 30.60
C GLY A 312 -0.78 -2.19 29.41
N MET A 313 -1.82 -3.00 29.59
CA MET A 313 -2.82 -3.25 28.56
C MET A 313 -4.02 -2.31 28.76
N GLN A 314 -4.01 -1.16 28.09
CA GLN A 314 -5.12 -0.19 28.10
C GLN A 314 -6.33 -0.69 27.31
N GLY A 315 -7.56 -0.34 27.71
CA GLY A 315 -8.79 -0.67 26.96
C GLY A 315 -9.38 -2.05 27.26
N VAL A 316 -9.05 -2.64 28.40
CA VAL A 316 -9.64 -3.88 28.89
C VAL A 316 -10.72 -3.54 29.91
N ASN A 317 -11.93 -4.07 29.75
CA ASN A 317 -12.99 -3.90 30.73
C ASN A 317 -12.77 -4.90 31.88
N ALA A 318 -12.42 -4.40 33.07
CA ALA A 318 -12.33 -5.20 34.28
C ALA A 318 -13.72 -5.23 34.95
N VAL A 319 -14.22 -6.43 35.25
CA VAL A 319 -15.59 -6.66 35.71
C VAL A 319 -15.58 -7.39 37.04
N LEU A 320 -16.15 -6.77 38.07
CA LEU A 320 -16.23 -7.30 39.42
C LEU A 320 -17.67 -7.69 39.76
N ARG A 321 -17.88 -8.95 40.15
CA ARG A 321 -19.20 -9.52 40.47
C ARG A 321 -19.15 -10.29 41.79
N PRO A 322 -20.07 -10.05 42.74
CA PRO A 322 -20.15 -10.91 43.92
C PRO A 322 -20.63 -12.31 43.52
N ILE A 323 -20.17 -13.32 44.23
CA ILE A 323 -20.66 -14.69 44.09
C ILE A 323 -21.90 -14.85 44.96
N ASN A 324 -23.01 -15.26 44.34
CA ASN A 324 -24.23 -15.56 45.06
C ASN A 324 -24.04 -16.84 45.89
N VAL A 325 -24.19 -16.73 47.21
CA VAL A 325 -23.93 -17.82 48.15
C VAL A 325 -24.87 -19.02 47.99
N LEU A 326 -26.04 -18.84 47.37
CA LEU A 326 -27.02 -19.90 47.16
C LEU A 326 -26.76 -20.69 45.88
N THR A 327 -26.32 -20.02 44.81
CA THR A 327 -26.11 -20.65 43.49
C THR A 327 -24.65 -20.97 43.21
N GLY A 328 -23.71 -20.31 43.89
CA GLY A 328 -22.28 -20.37 43.59
C GLY A 328 -21.88 -19.67 42.29
N LEU A 329 -22.80 -18.92 41.66
CA LEU A 329 -22.59 -18.22 40.40
C LEU A 329 -22.42 -16.71 40.62
N PRO A 330 -21.79 -15.98 39.68
CA PRO A 330 -21.73 -14.53 39.70
C PRO A 330 -23.13 -13.90 39.74
N ASP A 331 -23.32 -12.91 40.61
CA ASP A 331 -24.58 -12.18 40.76
C ASP A 331 -24.53 -10.87 39.95
N LEU A 332 -25.15 -10.91 38.77
CA LEU A 332 -25.08 -9.84 37.78
C LEU A 332 -25.72 -8.53 38.26
N ARG A 333 -26.63 -8.59 39.24
CA ARG A 333 -27.34 -7.44 39.81
C ARG A 333 -26.40 -6.44 40.49
N TYR A 334 -25.24 -6.90 40.93
CA TYR A 334 -24.28 -6.12 41.69
C TYR A 334 -22.93 -5.99 40.96
N THR A 335 -22.96 -5.99 39.64
CA THR A 335 -21.76 -5.80 38.81
C THR A 335 -21.20 -4.39 38.95
N ALA A 336 -19.88 -4.26 38.99
CA ALA A 336 -19.15 -3.01 38.88
C ALA A 336 -17.95 -3.18 37.94
N THR A 337 -17.60 -2.13 37.22
CA THR A 337 -16.62 -2.17 36.13
C THR A 337 -15.67 -0.98 36.16
N ALA A 338 -14.51 -1.17 35.54
CA ALA A 338 -13.57 -0.10 35.22
C ALA A 338 -12.76 -0.52 34.01
N VAL A 339 -12.42 0.43 33.14
CA VAL A 339 -11.54 0.14 32.01
C VAL A 339 -10.10 0.44 32.37
N THR A 340 -9.20 -0.48 32.04
CA THR A 340 -7.76 -0.29 32.21
C THR A 340 -7.28 0.93 31.42
N GLY A 341 -6.40 1.73 32.03
CA GLY A 341 -5.83 2.91 31.38
C GLY A 341 -6.78 4.09 31.25
N ALA A 342 -7.96 4.09 31.92
CA ALA A 342 -8.87 5.24 31.93
C ALA A 342 -8.22 6.53 32.49
N TYR A 343 -7.15 6.41 33.30
CA TYR A 343 -6.39 7.54 33.82
C TYR A 343 -5.17 7.93 32.97
N PHE A 344 -4.82 7.13 31.97
CA PHE A 344 -3.63 7.30 31.15
C PHE A 344 -3.96 7.97 29.80
N ALA A 345 -3.07 8.84 29.33
CA ALA A 345 -3.15 9.49 28.03
C ALA A 345 -2.73 8.50 26.94
N GLY A 346 -3.70 7.78 26.36
CA GLY A 346 -3.44 6.85 25.27
C GLY A 346 -2.95 7.52 23.97
N ASN A 347 -3.30 8.79 23.74
CA ASN A 347 -3.09 9.41 22.43
C ASN A 347 -1.84 10.29 22.36
N ALA A 348 -0.74 9.73 21.85
CA ALA A 348 0.49 10.48 21.52
C ALA A 348 0.39 11.25 20.18
N GLY A 349 -0.70 11.05 19.44
CA GLY A 349 -0.86 11.52 18.07
C GLY A 349 -0.10 10.65 17.07
N SER A 350 -0.25 10.97 15.80
CA SER A 350 0.45 10.30 14.70
C SER A 350 1.30 11.33 13.94
N VAL A 351 2.49 10.92 13.49
CA VAL A 351 3.31 11.74 12.58
C VAL A 351 2.67 11.92 11.20
N ILE A 352 1.68 11.09 10.85
CA ILE A 352 0.99 11.11 9.55
C ILE A 352 -0.24 12.02 9.57
N ALA A 353 -0.97 12.06 10.70
CA ALA A 353 -2.16 12.89 10.85
C ALA A 353 -1.85 14.12 11.70
N ALA A 354 -2.09 15.32 11.16
CA ALA A 354 -2.03 16.54 11.96
C ALA A 354 -3.05 16.45 13.11
N ALA A 355 -2.65 16.92 14.29
CA ALA A 355 -3.56 17.05 15.43
C ALA A 355 -4.83 17.83 14.99
N PRO A 356 -6.04 17.36 15.33
CA PRO A 356 -7.26 18.07 14.96
C PRO A 356 -7.24 19.49 15.52
N ALA A 357 -7.42 20.48 14.66
CA ALA A 357 -7.30 21.91 14.97
C ALA A 357 -8.51 22.49 15.74
N SER A 358 -9.00 21.81 16.78
CA SER A 358 -10.10 22.33 17.61
C SER A 358 -9.60 22.75 19.00
N THR A 359 -9.92 23.98 19.39
CA THR A 359 -9.36 24.73 20.51
C THR A 359 -9.83 24.30 21.90
N THR A 360 -10.48 23.15 22.06
CA THR A 360 -10.99 22.66 23.36
C THR A 360 -10.43 21.30 23.77
N TYR A 361 -9.73 20.60 22.87
CA TYR A 361 -9.12 19.29 23.10
C TYR A 361 -7.78 19.21 22.37
N LEU A 362 -6.79 19.98 22.85
CA LEU A 362 -5.41 19.82 22.35
C LEU A 362 -4.95 18.38 22.67
N PRO A 363 -4.15 17.73 21.81
CA PRO A 363 -3.49 16.48 22.16
C PRO A 363 -2.80 16.59 23.53
N GLY A 364 -2.99 15.59 24.40
CA GLY A 364 -2.47 15.61 25.77
C GLY A 364 -3.23 16.49 26.76
N SER A 365 -4.39 17.08 26.40
CA SER A 365 -5.21 17.82 27.37
C SER A 365 -5.83 16.91 28.43
N PHE A 366 -6.06 15.63 28.11
CA PHE A 366 -6.68 14.67 29.01
C PHE A 366 -5.86 13.37 29.11
N GLY A 367 -5.86 12.77 30.31
CA GLY A 367 -5.06 11.60 30.67
C GLY A 367 -3.64 11.95 31.14
N SER A 368 -3.08 11.12 32.02
CA SER A 368 -1.69 11.24 32.50
C SER A 368 -0.69 10.57 31.56
N ASP A 369 0.53 11.11 31.47
CA ASP A 369 1.69 10.49 30.83
C ASP A 369 2.42 9.48 31.74
N ASP A 370 1.91 9.19 32.94
CA ASP A 370 2.47 8.21 33.86
C ASP A 370 2.16 6.78 33.37
N THR A 371 3.18 6.14 32.78
CA THR A 371 3.11 4.76 32.26
C THR A 371 2.63 3.72 33.27
N THR A 372 2.69 3.98 34.59
CA THR A 372 2.13 3.06 35.59
C THR A 372 0.60 2.97 35.54
N LEU A 373 -0.05 3.95 34.90
CA LEU A 373 -1.51 4.02 34.75
C LEU A 373 -2.02 3.34 33.48
N GLU A 374 -1.16 2.98 32.51
CA GLU A 374 -1.55 2.47 31.19
C GLU A 374 -2.44 1.21 31.27
N GLY A 375 -2.06 0.24 32.10
CA GLY A 375 -2.85 -0.98 32.36
C GLY A 375 -3.66 -0.93 33.65
N TYR A 376 -3.63 0.20 34.36
CA TYR A 376 -4.23 0.31 35.69
C TYR A 376 -5.75 0.38 35.61
N TYR A 377 -6.42 -0.41 36.43
CA TYR A 377 -7.86 -0.32 36.66
C TYR A 377 -8.15 -0.11 38.14
N GLU A 378 -9.23 0.62 38.43
CA GLU A 378 -9.71 0.83 39.78
C GLU A 378 -11.23 0.72 39.86
N ILE A 379 -11.70 -0.36 40.48
CA ILE A 379 -13.10 -0.59 40.82
C ILE A 379 -13.27 -0.27 42.31
N SER A 380 -13.41 1.03 42.62
CA SER A 380 -13.55 1.53 43.98
C SER A 380 -14.95 2.04 44.29
N GLY A 381 -15.27 2.18 45.57
CA GLY A 381 -16.58 2.69 45.98
C GLY A 381 -17.72 1.68 45.80
N VAL A 382 -17.42 0.39 45.63
CA VAL A 382 -18.44 -0.64 45.37
C VAL A 382 -19.22 -0.96 46.65
N PRO A 383 -20.55 -0.75 46.68
CA PRO A 383 -21.39 -1.21 47.78
C PRO A 383 -21.40 -2.74 47.88
N LEU A 384 -21.54 -3.27 49.10
CA LEU A 384 -21.86 -4.68 49.29
C LEU A 384 -23.26 -5.01 48.78
N PRO A 385 -23.53 -6.26 48.36
CA PRO A 385 -24.88 -6.72 48.05
C PRO A 385 -25.87 -6.41 49.18
N ALA A 386 -27.11 -6.11 48.82
CA ALA A 386 -28.10 -5.70 49.80
C ALA A 386 -28.34 -6.80 50.85
N GLY A 387 -28.19 -6.45 52.13
CA GLY A 387 -28.37 -7.37 53.26
C GLY A 387 -27.11 -8.15 53.66
N GLU A 388 -26.02 -8.05 52.91
CA GLU A 388 -24.77 -8.75 53.19
C GLU A 388 -23.78 -7.87 53.99
N THR A 389 -22.96 -8.50 54.83
CA THR A 389 -21.85 -7.84 55.53
C THR A 389 -20.49 -8.17 54.93
N SER A 390 -20.41 -9.22 54.12
CA SER A 390 -19.29 -9.55 53.24
C SER A 390 -19.77 -10.42 52.08
N ALA A 391 -19.01 -10.45 50.98
CA ALA A 391 -19.26 -11.34 49.85
C ALA A 391 -17.93 -11.78 49.22
N SER A 392 -17.86 -13.01 48.71
CA SER A 392 -16.79 -13.41 47.80
C SER A 392 -17.06 -12.81 46.42
N TYR A 393 -16.02 -12.57 45.62
CA TYR A 393 -16.16 -11.94 44.32
C TYR A 393 -15.47 -12.73 43.22
N GLN A 394 -15.95 -12.56 41.99
CA GLN A 394 -15.27 -12.92 40.77
C GLN A 394 -14.80 -11.63 40.09
N LEU A 395 -13.55 -11.61 39.65
CA LEU A 395 -12.98 -10.58 38.79
C LEU A 395 -12.67 -11.20 37.43
N THR A 396 -13.28 -10.67 36.38
CA THR A 396 -13.07 -11.07 34.98
C THR A 396 -12.58 -9.88 34.17
N PHE A 397 -11.99 -10.17 33.01
CA PHE A 397 -11.53 -9.16 32.06
C PHE A 397 -12.10 -9.49 30.68
N GLU A 398 -12.62 -8.49 29.99
CA GLU A 398 -13.26 -8.66 28.70
C GLU A 398 -12.94 -7.49 27.76
N ALA A 399 -13.19 -7.69 26.47
CA ALA A 399 -13.03 -6.64 25.47
C ALA A 399 -14.09 -5.55 25.67
N VAL A 400 -13.71 -4.29 25.47
CA VAL A 400 -14.70 -3.24 25.25
C VAL A 400 -15.34 -3.46 23.88
N ASN A 401 -16.66 -3.34 23.80
CA ASN A 401 -17.44 -3.53 22.58
C ASN A 401 -16.94 -2.53 21.52
N PRO A 402 -16.57 -2.99 20.31
CA PRO A 402 -16.02 -2.11 19.27
C PRO A 402 -16.99 -1.04 18.77
N LEU A 403 -18.29 -1.17 19.05
CA LEU A 403 -19.28 -0.12 18.79
C LEU A 403 -19.18 1.06 19.76
N TYR A 404 -18.53 0.89 20.91
CA TYR A 404 -18.42 1.90 21.96
C TYR A 404 -17.22 2.79 21.67
N THR A 405 -17.43 3.73 20.76
CA THR A 405 -16.43 4.71 20.33
C THR A 405 -17.05 6.11 20.26
N GLN A 406 -16.20 7.12 20.11
CA GLN A 406 -16.54 8.53 19.95
C GLN A 406 -17.39 9.12 21.10
N LYS A 407 -18.70 9.20 20.91
CA LYS A 407 -19.66 9.70 21.92
C LYS A 407 -20.17 8.60 22.85
N GLU A 408 -20.08 7.35 22.38
CA GLU A 408 -20.49 6.14 23.09
C GLU A 408 -19.28 5.37 23.61
N SER A 409 -18.08 5.96 23.59
CA SER A 409 -16.86 5.34 24.09
C SER A 409 -17.05 4.82 25.51
N VAL A 410 -16.32 3.74 25.80
CA VAL A 410 -16.03 3.19 27.14
C VAL A 410 -14.49 3.04 27.22
N GLY A 411 -13.84 3.33 28.35
CA GLY A 411 -12.37 3.50 28.40
C GLY A 411 -11.70 4.71 27.69
N ALA A 412 -10.37 4.71 27.71
CA ALA A 412 -9.55 5.78 27.15
C ALA A 412 -9.56 5.89 25.61
N TYR A 413 -10.23 4.98 24.90
CA TYR A 413 -10.26 4.93 23.45
C TYR A 413 -11.49 5.62 22.85
N LEU A 414 -11.28 6.77 22.22
CA LEU A 414 -12.32 7.50 21.50
C LEU A 414 -12.41 7.08 20.03
N THR A 415 -11.27 6.91 19.37
CA THR A 415 -11.21 6.71 17.91
C THR A 415 -11.58 5.28 17.51
N GLY A 416 -11.26 4.29 18.35
CA GLY A 416 -11.50 2.87 18.11
C GLY A 416 -11.03 2.02 19.29
N GLN A 417 -11.88 1.09 19.74
CA GLN A 417 -11.55 0.17 20.83
C GLN A 417 -10.53 -0.88 20.38
N VAL A 418 -9.88 -1.51 21.35
CA VAL A 418 -8.86 -2.54 21.09
C VAL A 418 -9.25 -3.82 21.81
N THR A 419 -9.30 -4.92 21.08
CA THR A 419 -9.49 -6.23 21.67
C THR A 419 -8.27 -6.59 22.55
N PRO A 420 -8.46 -7.03 23.81
CA PRO A 420 -7.39 -7.49 24.67
C PRO A 420 -6.55 -8.59 24.01
N SER A 421 -5.26 -8.67 24.34
CA SER A 421 -4.37 -9.69 23.78
C SER A 421 -4.24 -10.89 24.70
N GLY A 422 -4.21 -12.09 24.14
CA GLY A 422 -4.12 -13.36 24.89
C GLY A 422 -5.40 -13.75 25.63
N THR A 423 -5.28 -14.75 26.50
CA THR A 423 -6.41 -15.34 27.23
C THR A 423 -6.65 -14.62 28.55
N MET A 424 -7.74 -13.87 28.62
CA MET A 424 -8.15 -13.17 29.84
C MET A 424 -8.52 -14.14 30.98
N PRO A 425 -7.90 -14.04 32.18
CA PRO A 425 -8.19 -14.95 33.28
C PRO A 425 -9.49 -14.60 34.01
N THR A 426 -10.04 -15.59 34.71
CA THR A 426 -11.12 -15.41 35.69
C THR A 426 -10.56 -15.63 37.09
N LEU A 427 -10.63 -14.62 37.94
CA LEU A 427 -10.06 -14.65 39.29
C LEU A 427 -11.17 -14.74 40.34
N SER A 428 -11.00 -15.64 41.31
CA SER A 428 -11.85 -15.72 42.50
C SER A 428 -11.21 -14.98 43.65
N LEU A 429 -11.91 -13.97 44.17
CA LEU A 429 -11.51 -13.17 45.31
C LEU A 429 -12.24 -13.68 46.56
N GLY A 430 -11.52 -13.75 47.68
CA GLY A 430 -12.09 -14.16 48.97
C GLY A 430 -13.18 -13.22 49.47
N ALA A 431 -13.76 -13.52 50.64
CA ALA A 431 -14.81 -12.69 51.22
C ALA A 431 -14.30 -11.27 51.56
N LEU A 432 -14.80 -10.27 50.84
CA LEU A 432 -14.52 -8.85 51.05
C LEU A 432 -15.67 -8.22 51.85
N ALA A 433 -15.34 -7.34 52.79
CA ALA A 433 -16.28 -6.58 53.60
C ALA A 433 -16.17 -5.08 53.30
N ALA A 434 -17.09 -4.27 53.82
CA ALA A 434 -16.94 -2.81 53.77
C ALA A 434 -15.63 -2.40 54.47
N GLY A 435 -14.86 -1.51 53.84
CA GLY A 435 -13.49 -1.18 54.26
C GLY A 435 -12.39 -2.00 53.58
N SER A 436 -12.73 -3.07 52.86
CA SER A 436 -11.74 -3.86 52.14
C SER A 436 -11.12 -3.08 50.97
N SER A 437 -9.80 -3.17 50.84
CA SER A 437 -9.04 -2.68 49.69
C SER A 437 -8.10 -3.79 49.26
N LEU A 438 -8.22 -4.25 48.02
CA LEU A 438 -7.41 -5.31 47.44
C LEU A 438 -6.69 -4.79 46.19
N THR A 439 -5.40 -5.13 46.07
CA THR A 439 -4.66 -4.99 44.82
C THR A 439 -4.52 -6.36 44.16
N GLN A 440 -4.89 -6.46 42.88
CA GLN A 440 -4.84 -7.68 42.08
C GLN A 440 -4.26 -7.38 40.70
N ASP A 441 -2.95 -7.55 40.57
CA ASP A 441 -2.26 -7.41 39.28
C ASP A 441 -2.38 -8.70 38.47
N VAL A 442 -2.38 -8.56 37.15
CA VAL A 442 -2.55 -9.65 36.18
C VAL A 442 -1.61 -9.45 35.00
N THR A 443 -0.72 -10.41 34.78
CA THR A 443 0.06 -10.51 33.54
C THR A 443 -0.60 -11.54 32.64
N ILE A 444 -0.84 -11.19 31.38
CA ILE A 444 -1.40 -12.11 30.38
C ILE A 444 -0.25 -12.83 29.69
N ASP A 445 0.06 -14.05 30.14
CA ASP A 445 1.27 -14.78 29.74
C ASP A 445 1.31 -15.15 28.24
N ASP A 446 0.15 -15.35 27.62
CA ASP A 446 -0.02 -15.70 26.20
C ASP A 446 -0.39 -14.49 25.33
N SER A 447 -0.28 -13.26 25.86
CA SER A 447 -0.44 -12.04 25.06
C SER A 447 0.68 -11.88 24.02
N ALA A 448 0.45 -11.01 23.04
CA ALA A 448 1.43 -10.68 22.02
C ALA A 448 2.75 -10.23 22.65
N GLU A 449 3.85 -10.69 22.05
CA GLU A 449 5.20 -10.27 22.38
C GLU A 449 5.76 -9.35 21.30
N GLU A 450 6.89 -8.69 21.59
CA GLU A 450 7.62 -7.82 20.66
C GLU A 450 8.28 -8.56 19.48
N THR A 451 7.98 -9.85 19.29
CA THR A 451 8.42 -10.58 18.10
C THR A 451 7.78 -9.91 16.89
N PHE A 452 8.58 -9.57 15.87
CA PHE A 452 8.23 -8.70 14.73
C PHE A 452 8.22 -7.18 14.98
N SER A 453 8.76 -6.68 16.09
CA SER A 453 9.13 -5.26 16.24
C SER A 453 10.33 -4.83 15.36
N GLY A 454 10.68 -5.63 14.34
CA GLY A 454 12.00 -5.62 13.72
C GLY A 454 12.20 -4.57 12.62
N ASN A 455 13.38 -3.94 12.65
CA ASN A 455 14.10 -3.24 11.58
C ASN A 455 13.33 -2.20 10.75
N ASP A 456 12.28 -1.58 11.28
CA ASP A 456 11.86 -0.29 10.74
C ASP A 456 12.86 0.81 11.11
N GLY A 457 12.99 1.80 10.23
CA GLY A 457 13.93 2.88 10.43
C GLY A 457 13.35 4.01 11.27
N SER A 458 14.05 5.13 11.28
CA SER A 458 13.51 6.42 11.72
C SER A 458 13.27 7.32 10.53
N GLN A 459 12.55 8.44 10.69
CA GLN A 459 12.38 9.42 9.61
C GLN A 459 13.71 9.92 9.01
N GLY A 460 14.75 10.04 9.83
CA GLY A 460 16.09 10.48 9.39
C GLY A 460 17.00 9.36 8.89
N SER A 461 16.65 8.11 9.15
CA SER A 461 17.37 6.92 8.67
C SER A 461 16.36 5.80 8.45
N PRO A 462 15.52 5.90 7.40
CA PRO A 462 14.51 4.91 7.09
C PRO A 462 15.16 3.55 6.77
N ALA A 463 14.45 2.46 7.04
CA ALA A 463 14.92 1.13 6.70
C ALA A 463 14.75 0.85 5.21
N ALA A 464 15.55 -0.05 4.65
CA ALA A 464 15.30 -0.52 3.29
C ALA A 464 14.01 -1.34 3.24
N LEU A 465 13.22 -1.18 2.18
CA LEU A 465 12.07 -2.06 1.94
C LEU A 465 12.50 -3.51 1.75
N PRO A 466 11.74 -4.48 2.28
CA PRO A 466 11.92 -5.89 1.95
C PRO A 466 11.82 -6.13 0.44
N GLN A 467 12.65 -7.04 -0.09
CA GLN A 467 12.69 -7.31 -1.54
C GLN A 467 11.34 -7.77 -2.09
N SER A 468 10.59 -8.60 -1.36
CA SER A 468 9.24 -9.04 -1.76
C SER A 468 8.24 -7.91 -1.91
N GLY A 469 8.53 -6.72 -1.37
CA GLY A 469 7.58 -5.62 -1.26
C GLY A 469 6.55 -5.81 -0.16
N GLU A 470 6.60 -6.94 0.57
CA GLU A 470 5.69 -7.27 1.67
C GLU A 470 6.46 -7.56 2.96
N TRP A 471 5.93 -7.12 4.10
CA TRP A 471 6.45 -7.43 5.42
C TRP A 471 5.35 -7.54 6.46
N THR A 472 5.71 -8.07 7.62
CA THR A 472 4.89 -8.01 8.83
C THR A 472 5.71 -7.31 9.91
N ALA A 473 5.12 -6.30 10.53
CA ALA A 473 5.76 -5.50 11.58
C ALA A 473 4.74 -5.10 12.65
N ARG A 474 5.23 -4.54 13.75
CA ARG A 474 4.40 -4.03 14.85
C ARG A 474 4.59 -2.54 15.03
N LEU A 475 3.49 -1.84 15.29
CA LEU A 475 3.50 -0.45 15.72
C LEU A 475 3.58 -0.42 17.25
N ASN A 476 4.79 -0.66 17.78
CA ASN A 476 5.06 -0.73 19.22
C ASN A 476 5.63 0.59 19.80
N GLY A 477 5.24 0.94 21.01
CA GLY A 477 5.66 2.18 21.67
C GLY A 477 4.88 3.43 21.22
N TYR A 478 4.61 4.31 22.17
CA TYR A 478 3.84 5.54 21.93
C TYR A 478 4.47 6.43 20.85
N GLY A 479 3.64 6.88 19.90
CA GLY A 479 4.05 7.72 18.78
C GLY A 479 4.93 7.01 17.75
N HIS A 480 5.09 5.69 17.84
CA HIS A 480 5.88 4.93 16.89
C HIS A 480 5.26 4.95 15.49
N ALA A 481 6.14 5.06 14.50
CA ALA A 481 5.84 4.88 13.10
C ALA A 481 6.97 4.06 12.47
N SER A 482 6.61 3.06 11.68
CA SER A 482 7.57 2.27 10.92
C SER A 482 8.01 3.06 9.67
N TRP A 483 9.30 3.32 9.50
CA TRP A 483 9.85 4.10 8.39
C TRP A 483 10.64 3.25 7.38
N PHE A 484 10.32 3.42 6.10
CA PHE A 484 10.96 2.74 4.97
C PHE A 484 11.40 3.70 3.87
N ALA A 485 12.49 3.37 3.19
CA ALA A 485 13.03 4.08 2.04
C ALA A 485 12.68 3.32 0.76
N PHE A 486 12.25 4.06 -0.25
CA PHE A 486 11.84 3.53 -1.53
C PHE A 486 12.34 4.42 -2.67
N GLN A 487 12.72 3.86 -3.81
CA GLN A 487 13.22 4.64 -4.96
C GLN A 487 12.38 4.38 -6.21
N PRO A 488 11.19 4.98 -6.33
CA PRO A 488 10.39 4.88 -7.54
C PRO A 488 11.01 5.64 -8.72
N LYS A 489 10.84 5.10 -9.93
CA LYS A 489 11.13 5.80 -11.18
C LYS A 489 10.06 6.84 -11.49
N ALA A 490 10.39 7.79 -12.36
CA ALA A 490 9.41 8.70 -12.96
C ALA A 490 8.32 7.94 -13.72
N ASN A 491 7.15 8.57 -13.90
CA ASN A 491 6.01 8.04 -14.65
C ASN A 491 5.51 6.70 -14.10
N ARG A 492 5.46 6.58 -12.76
CA ARG A 492 4.92 5.42 -12.07
C ARG A 492 3.72 5.80 -11.24
N GLU A 493 2.77 4.89 -11.18
CA GLU A 493 1.70 4.87 -10.20
C GLU A 493 1.85 3.58 -9.38
N TYR A 494 1.70 3.64 -8.07
CA TYR A 494 1.80 2.46 -7.19
C TYR A 494 0.97 2.61 -5.93
N THR A 495 0.69 1.47 -5.31
CA THR A 495 -0.12 1.39 -4.10
C THR A 495 0.74 0.98 -2.92
N ILE A 496 0.64 1.73 -1.82
CA ILE A 496 1.17 1.38 -0.50
C ILE A 496 0.00 0.89 0.35
N GLU A 497 0.18 -0.23 1.03
CA GLU A 497 -0.85 -0.90 1.81
C GLU A 497 -0.35 -1.21 3.22
N ALA A 498 -1.27 -1.13 4.19
CA ALA A 498 -1.06 -1.58 5.56
C ALA A 498 -2.35 -2.25 6.06
N GLN A 499 -2.30 -3.56 6.27
CA GLN A 499 -3.41 -4.35 6.79
C GLN A 499 -3.20 -4.66 8.27
N ALA A 500 -4.09 -4.20 9.13
CA ALA A 500 -4.08 -4.53 10.56
C ALA A 500 -4.37 -6.02 10.78
N LEU A 501 -3.60 -6.63 11.68
CA LEU A 501 -3.69 -8.05 12.01
C LEU A 501 -3.96 -8.28 13.50
N ASP A 502 -4.61 -9.39 13.82
CA ASP A 502 -4.78 -9.87 15.19
C ASP A 502 -3.61 -10.72 15.69
N ASP A 503 -3.74 -11.25 16.90
CA ASP A 503 -2.70 -12.07 17.55
C ASP A 503 -2.46 -13.40 16.81
N SER A 504 -3.40 -13.83 15.95
CA SER A 504 -3.29 -15.01 15.07
C SER A 504 -2.80 -14.65 13.66
N ALA A 505 -2.40 -13.40 13.43
CA ALA A 505 -2.00 -12.84 12.13
C ALA A 505 -3.12 -12.81 11.07
N GLU A 506 -4.38 -12.83 11.51
CA GLU A 506 -5.55 -12.67 10.64
C GLU A 506 -5.99 -11.21 10.57
N ALA A 507 -6.58 -10.81 9.44
CA ALA A 507 -7.01 -9.43 9.23
C ALA A 507 -8.08 -8.99 10.25
N THR A 508 -7.93 -7.79 10.83
CA THR A 508 -8.83 -7.27 11.86
C THR A 508 -8.99 -5.75 11.79
N ILE A 509 -10.03 -5.23 12.42
CA ILE A 509 -10.23 -3.80 12.69
C ILE A 509 -10.17 -3.46 14.18
N ASP A 510 -10.00 -4.47 15.04
CA ASP A 510 -10.09 -4.34 16.50
C ASP A 510 -8.70 -4.30 17.17
N LYS A 511 -7.64 -4.06 16.38
CA LYS A 511 -6.24 -3.93 16.84
C LYS A 511 -5.67 -2.60 16.36
N ALA A 512 -4.60 -2.61 15.56
CA ALA A 512 -4.00 -1.40 14.99
C ALA A 512 -4.99 -0.67 14.06
N MET A 513 -4.90 0.65 13.97
CA MET A 513 -5.61 1.51 13.02
C MET A 513 -4.59 2.18 12.08
N PRO A 514 -4.09 1.49 11.04
CA PRO A 514 -2.93 1.95 10.28
C PRO A 514 -3.24 3.19 9.45
N LEU A 515 -2.38 4.20 9.57
CA LEU A 515 -2.27 5.35 8.68
C LEU A 515 -1.03 5.18 7.80
N ILE A 516 -1.03 5.79 6.62
CA ILE A 516 0.08 5.71 5.66
C ILE A 516 0.44 7.13 5.20
N GLY A 517 1.73 7.45 5.21
CA GLY A 517 2.27 8.72 4.71
C GLY A 517 3.47 8.49 3.79
N ALA A 518 3.66 9.39 2.83
CA ALA A 518 4.80 9.44 1.92
C ALA A 518 5.38 10.86 1.86
N TRP A 519 6.70 10.95 1.82
CA TRP A 519 7.49 12.19 1.75
C TRP A 519 8.57 12.04 0.69
N ASN A 520 8.94 13.13 0.05
CA ASN A 520 10.20 13.17 -0.69
C ASN A 520 11.39 13.03 0.30
N ALA A 521 12.47 12.37 -0.12
CA ALA A 521 13.68 12.28 0.70
C ALA A 521 14.31 13.65 1.00
N SER A 522 14.03 14.65 0.16
CA SER A 522 14.50 16.04 0.34
C SER A 522 13.76 16.83 1.41
N ASP A 523 12.61 16.36 1.90
CA ASP A 523 11.83 17.14 2.87
C ASP A 523 12.53 17.18 4.23
N ASP A 524 12.32 18.28 4.95
CA ASP A 524 12.84 18.43 6.30
C ASP A 524 12.25 17.37 7.24
N LEU A 525 13.05 16.94 8.23
CA LEU A 525 12.53 16.08 9.29
C LEU A 525 11.39 16.78 10.04
N ASN A 526 10.35 16.02 10.40
CA ASN A 526 9.08 16.48 10.98
C ASN A 526 8.17 17.31 10.06
N ALA A 527 8.48 17.42 8.76
CA ALA A 527 7.50 17.94 7.80
C ALA A 527 6.25 17.04 7.77
N THR A 528 5.09 17.63 7.47
CA THR A 528 3.87 16.85 7.15
C THR A 528 4.07 16.06 5.86
N PRO A 529 3.44 14.88 5.70
CA PRO A 529 3.56 14.10 4.48
C PRO A 529 3.06 14.84 3.25
N ASP A 530 3.72 14.65 2.12
CA ASP A 530 3.27 15.14 0.81
C ASP A 530 1.96 14.46 0.39
N LEU A 531 1.87 13.16 0.66
CA LEU A 531 0.70 12.32 0.44
C LEU A 531 0.42 11.50 1.69
N SER A 532 -0.85 11.44 2.11
CA SER A 532 -1.23 10.62 3.25
C SER A 532 -2.67 10.14 3.17
N ILE A 533 -2.95 9.06 3.89
CA ILE A 533 -4.29 8.68 4.29
C ILE A 533 -4.41 8.82 5.80
N THR A 534 -5.30 9.72 6.24
CA THR A 534 -5.58 9.98 7.67
C THR A 534 -6.84 9.25 8.15
N GLN A 535 -7.56 8.60 7.23
CA GLN A 535 -8.68 7.72 7.53
C GLN A 535 -8.22 6.26 7.42
N PRO A 536 -8.10 5.51 8.53
CA PRO A 536 -7.73 4.11 8.48
C PRO A 536 -8.86 3.28 7.83
N PHE A 537 -8.51 2.09 7.33
CA PHE A 537 -9.43 1.11 6.76
C PHE A 537 -10.19 1.59 5.51
N ASN A 538 -9.53 2.37 4.65
CA ASN A 538 -10.10 2.88 3.40
C ASN A 538 -10.01 1.89 2.21
N GLY A 539 -9.47 0.68 2.43
CA GLY A 539 -9.38 -0.40 1.46
C GLY A 539 -10.67 -1.24 1.34
N GLY A 540 -10.73 -2.09 0.32
CA GLY A 540 -11.86 -3.00 0.08
C GLY A 540 -11.84 -4.29 0.92
N VAL A 541 -10.76 -4.53 1.66
CA VAL A 541 -10.52 -5.74 2.47
C VAL A 541 -10.50 -5.36 3.95
N LEU A 542 -10.92 -6.29 4.83
CA LEU A 542 -10.90 -6.09 6.28
C LEU A 542 -9.51 -5.66 6.77
N GLY A 543 -9.46 -4.63 7.62
CA GLY A 543 -8.22 -4.13 8.21
C GLY A 543 -7.29 -3.35 7.28
N LEU A 544 -7.62 -3.20 5.99
CA LEU A 544 -6.72 -2.63 4.98
C LEU A 544 -6.83 -1.10 4.88
N SER A 545 -5.73 -0.41 5.13
CA SER A 545 -5.49 0.97 4.70
C SER A 545 -4.62 0.98 3.44
N ARG A 546 -4.88 1.91 2.52
CA ARG A 546 -4.11 2.07 1.27
C ARG A 546 -3.90 3.53 0.88
N LEU A 547 -2.74 3.80 0.27
CA LEU A 547 -2.35 5.08 -0.30
C LEU A 547 -1.86 4.86 -1.74
N LEU A 548 -2.38 5.65 -2.68
CA LEU A 548 -1.94 5.66 -4.07
C LEU A 548 -0.94 6.79 -4.28
N VAL A 549 0.19 6.50 -4.93
CA VAL A 549 1.27 7.46 -5.19
C VAL A 549 1.53 7.54 -6.69
N ILE A 550 1.75 8.75 -7.20
CA ILE A 550 2.12 9.01 -8.60
C ILE A 550 3.42 9.81 -8.61
N THR A 551 4.41 9.34 -9.36
CA THR A 551 5.73 9.97 -9.45
C THR A 551 5.95 10.61 -10.82
N SER A 552 6.39 11.87 -10.83
CA SER A 552 6.78 12.59 -12.04
C SER A 552 8.29 12.62 -12.28
N ALA A 553 9.09 12.19 -11.31
CA ALA A 553 10.54 12.16 -11.37
C ALA A 553 11.06 10.93 -10.63
N THR A 554 12.22 10.42 -11.05
CA THR A 554 12.94 9.37 -10.31
C THR A 554 13.58 9.98 -9.08
N GLY A 555 13.36 9.39 -7.91
CA GLY A 555 13.89 9.91 -6.65
C GLY A 555 13.66 8.94 -5.51
N GLU A 556 14.24 9.24 -4.35
CA GLU A 556 13.97 8.50 -3.12
C GLU A 556 12.79 9.12 -2.37
N GLU A 557 11.92 8.26 -1.86
CA GLU A 557 10.80 8.57 -0.99
C GLU A 557 10.98 7.90 0.37
N ARG A 558 10.45 8.56 1.40
CA ARG A 558 10.25 7.98 2.73
C ARG A 558 8.78 7.63 2.87
N VAL A 559 8.51 6.39 3.24
CA VAL A 559 7.17 5.88 3.52
C VAL A 559 7.07 5.57 5.00
N ALA A 560 5.96 5.92 5.63
CA ALA A 560 5.69 5.59 7.02
C ALA A 560 4.32 4.96 7.22
N MET A 561 4.26 4.02 8.16
CA MET A 561 3.03 3.47 8.73
C MET A 561 2.97 3.82 10.21
N ALA A 562 1.83 4.30 10.69
CA ALA A 562 1.63 4.64 12.11
C ALA A 562 0.22 4.28 12.56
N ASP A 563 -0.01 4.13 13.86
CA ASP A 563 -1.35 3.93 14.40
C ASP A 563 -2.07 5.29 14.52
N ALA A 564 -3.37 5.32 14.19
CA ALA A 564 -4.16 6.55 14.22
C ALA A 564 -4.32 7.15 15.62
N ARG A 565 -4.24 6.31 16.68
CA ARG A 565 -4.28 6.76 18.08
C ARG A 565 -2.87 7.04 18.61
N GLY A 566 -1.87 6.32 18.09
CA GLY A 566 -0.47 6.49 18.47
C GLY A 566 -0.12 5.81 19.80
N ASP A 567 -0.93 4.86 20.27
CA ASP A 567 -0.74 4.22 21.58
C ASP A 567 0.46 3.27 21.59
N GLY A 568 0.75 2.65 20.44
CA GLY A 568 1.90 1.77 20.30
C GLY A 568 1.84 0.50 21.15
N ARG A 569 0.74 -0.24 21.10
CA ARG A 569 0.63 -1.48 21.88
C ARG A 569 1.47 -2.62 21.25
N PRO A 570 2.01 -3.54 22.06
CA PRO A 570 2.73 -4.71 21.56
C PRO A 570 1.91 -5.58 20.63
N ASP A 571 0.58 -5.53 20.69
CA ASP A 571 -0.33 -6.30 19.84
C ASP A 571 -0.81 -5.55 18.58
N TYR A 572 -0.20 -4.41 18.23
CA TYR A 572 -0.48 -3.69 16.98
C TYR A 572 0.31 -4.26 15.80
N LEU A 573 -0.03 -5.49 15.42
CA LEU A 573 0.54 -6.17 14.26
C LEU A 573 -0.08 -5.63 12.96
N TYR A 574 0.73 -5.47 11.92
CA TYR A 574 0.24 -5.16 10.58
C TYR A 574 1.07 -5.87 9.50
N ARG A 575 0.44 -6.10 8.34
CA ARG A 575 1.11 -6.49 7.10
C ARG A 575 1.26 -5.27 6.20
N GLY A 576 2.49 -4.86 5.91
CA GLY A 576 2.79 -3.80 4.95
C GLY A 576 3.03 -4.37 3.56
N ARG A 577 2.62 -3.64 2.51
CA ARG A 577 2.94 -3.96 1.11
C ARG A 577 3.17 -2.69 0.30
N ILE A 578 4.10 -2.72 -0.63
CA ILE A 578 4.17 -1.79 -1.76
C ILE A 578 4.02 -2.59 -3.05
N LEU A 579 2.92 -2.38 -3.76
CA LEU A 579 2.69 -2.92 -5.09
C LEU A 579 3.20 -1.91 -6.12
N TYR A 580 4.35 -2.19 -6.73
CA TYR A 580 5.03 -1.29 -7.67
C TYR A 580 5.65 -2.05 -8.84
N ALA A 581 5.32 -1.65 -10.06
CA ALA A 581 5.97 -2.11 -11.28
C ALA A 581 7.04 -1.11 -11.71
N ASP A 582 8.29 -1.58 -11.83
CA ASP A 582 9.46 -0.76 -12.12
C ASP A 582 9.71 -0.61 -13.63
N SER A 583 9.77 -1.71 -14.36
CA SER A 583 10.23 -1.74 -15.75
C SER A 583 9.55 -2.83 -16.58
N VAL A 584 9.60 -2.71 -17.90
CA VAL A 584 9.13 -3.73 -18.84
C VAL A 584 10.21 -4.03 -19.87
N GLN A 585 10.52 -5.31 -20.10
CA GLN A 585 11.51 -5.76 -21.07
C GLN A 585 10.96 -6.87 -21.99
N PRO A 586 11.18 -6.79 -23.32
CA PRO A 586 11.70 -5.63 -24.04
C PRO A 586 10.70 -4.47 -24.00
N ALA A 587 11.20 -3.23 -23.98
CA ALA A 587 10.34 -2.03 -24.04
C ALA A 587 9.66 -1.84 -25.41
N HIS A 588 10.09 -2.58 -26.44
CA HIS A 588 9.54 -2.54 -27.80
C HIS A 588 9.10 -3.92 -28.27
N LEU A 589 7.89 -4.00 -28.82
CA LEU A 589 7.33 -5.21 -29.43
C LEU A 589 6.83 -4.95 -30.85
N PRO A 590 6.74 -5.98 -31.71
CA PRO A 590 5.99 -5.91 -32.96
C PRO A 590 4.50 -5.62 -32.71
N ALA A 591 3.79 -5.07 -33.70
CA ALA A 591 2.34 -4.83 -33.62
C ALA A 591 1.48 -6.08 -33.32
N ALA A 592 2.04 -7.28 -33.50
CA ALA A 592 1.39 -8.54 -33.14
C ALA A 592 1.40 -8.84 -31.63
N GLY A 593 2.14 -8.07 -30.82
CA GLY A 593 2.40 -8.40 -29.42
C GLY A 593 3.59 -9.35 -29.26
N GLY A 594 3.79 -9.84 -28.04
CA GLY A 594 4.91 -10.72 -27.72
C GLY A 594 5.14 -10.89 -26.22
N PRO A 595 6.12 -11.74 -25.86
CA PRO A 595 6.49 -11.93 -24.46
C PRO A 595 7.11 -10.66 -23.89
N VAL A 596 6.74 -10.33 -22.65
CA VAL A 596 7.30 -9.25 -21.84
C VAL A 596 7.58 -9.75 -20.43
N VAL A 597 8.61 -9.16 -19.81
CA VAL A 597 8.95 -9.31 -18.41
C VAL A 597 8.71 -7.96 -17.74
N ILE A 598 7.91 -7.94 -16.69
CA ILE A 598 7.60 -6.77 -15.87
C ILE A 598 8.35 -6.95 -14.56
N GLU A 599 9.38 -6.14 -14.31
CA GLU A 599 10.10 -6.12 -13.05
C GLU A 599 9.40 -5.17 -12.07
N GLY A 600 9.48 -5.46 -10.78
CA GLY A 600 8.85 -4.66 -9.74
C GLY A 600 9.01 -5.24 -8.34
N THR A 601 8.05 -4.94 -7.48
CA THR A 601 7.97 -5.45 -6.11
C THR A 601 6.51 -5.52 -5.65
N GLY A 602 6.21 -6.44 -4.74
CA GLY A 602 4.88 -6.63 -4.17
C GLY A 602 3.88 -7.31 -5.09
N PHE A 603 4.28 -8.03 -6.13
CA PHE A 603 3.33 -8.81 -6.94
C PHE A 603 2.84 -10.07 -6.21
N ARG A 604 1.63 -10.54 -6.50
CA ARG A 604 1.04 -11.77 -5.95
C ARG A 604 0.63 -12.72 -7.06
N ILE A 605 0.50 -14.00 -6.73
CA ILE A 605 0.19 -15.07 -7.72
C ILE A 605 -1.09 -14.83 -8.54
N ASP A 606 -2.01 -14.03 -8.02
CA ASP A 606 -3.30 -13.67 -8.61
C ASP A 606 -3.32 -12.27 -9.26
N SER A 607 -2.20 -11.56 -9.30
CA SER A 607 -2.14 -10.26 -9.97
C SER A 607 -2.53 -10.39 -11.45
N VAL A 608 -3.16 -9.35 -11.99
CA VAL A 608 -3.63 -9.29 -13.37
C VAL A 608 -2.82 -8.23 -14.11
N VAL A 609 -2.33 -8.56 -15.30
CA VAL A 609 -1.63 -7.60 -16.16
C VAL A 609 -2.56 -7.11 -17.27
N LYS A 610 -2.58 -5.80 -17.49
CA LYS A 610 -3.21 -5.17 -18.64
C LYS A 610 -2.19 -4.32 -19.41
N VAL A 611 -2.22 -4.42 -20.73
CA VAL A 611 -1.48 -3.55 -21.64
C VAL A 611 -2.50 -2.69 -22.39
N ASN A 612 -2.44 -1.37 -22.18
CA ASN A 612 -3.42 -0.41 -22.70
C ASN A 612 -4.89 -0.81 -22.40
N GLY A 613 -5.15 -1.29 -21.18
CA GLY A 613 -6.47 -1.76 -20.75
C GLY A 613 -6.91 -3.12 -21.30
N THR A 614 -6.09 -3.79 -22.11
CA THR A 614 -6.36 -5.15 -22.61
C THR A 614 -5.58 -6.17 -21.79
N ALA A 615 -6.24 -7.23 -21.31
CA ALA A 615 -5.57 -8.26 -20.51
C ALA A 615 -4.42 -8.94 -21.27
N ALA A 616 -3.28 -9.07 -20.61
CA ALA A 616 -2.14 -9.87 -21.06
C ALA A 616 -2.21 -11.26 -20.41
N GLU A 617 -1.80 -12.29 -21.13
CA GLU A 617 -1.76 -13.66 -20.60
C GLU A 617 -0.49 -13.82 -19.75
N ILE A 618 -0.65 -14.03 -18.43
CA ILE A 618 0.48 -14.23 -17.52
C ILE A 618 1.01 -15.65 -17.66
N THR A 619 2.31 -15.78 -17.88
CA THR A 619 3.02 -17.07 -17.99
C THR A 619 3.74 -17.45 -16.70
N SER A 620 4.20 -16.48 -15.92
CA SER A 620 4.73 -16.67 -14.58
C SER A 620 4.63 -15.40 -13.75
N ILE A 621 4.63 -15.54 -12.44
CA ILE A 621 4.62 -14.43 -11.50
C ILE A 621 5.39 -14.81 -10.24
N SER A 622 6.19 -13.87 -9.76
CA SER A 622 6.90 -13.87 -8.49
C SER A 622 6.71 -12.50 -7.84
N PRO A 623 7.05 -12.30 -6.56
CA PRO A 623 6.91 -11.00 -5.91
C PRO A 623 7.61 -9.82 -6.61
N ASN A 624 8.61 -10.10 -7.45
CA ASN A 624 9.44 -9.09 -8.10
C ASN A 624 9.38 -9.10 -9.64
N GLU A 625 8.71 -10.08 -10.23
CA GLU A 625 8.72 -10.25 -11.67
C GLU A 625 7.43 -10.91 -12.15
N ILE A 626 6.84 -10.37 -13.21
CA ILE A 626 5.74 -10.99 -13.96
C ILE A 626 6.21 -11.23 -15.39
N THR A 627 6.10 -12.46 -15.88
CA THR A 627 6.22 -12.73 -17.32
C THR A 627 4.83 -12.84 -17.91
N ALA A 628 4.57 -12.15 -19.01
CA ALA A 628 3.28 -12.13 -19.67
C ALA A 628 3.40 -12.03 -21.19
N MET A 629 2.35 -12.40 -21.90
CA MET A 629 2.21 -12.15 -23.34
C MET A 629 1.39 -10.89 -23.56
N ALA A 630 2.08 -9.81 -23.94
CA ALA A 630 1.42 -8.57 -24.34
C ALA A 630 0.57 -8.83 -25.59
N PRO A 631 -0.70 -8.37 -25.61
CA PRO A 631 -1.61 -8.58 -26.73
C PRO A 631 -1.13 -7.84 -27.99
N ALA A 632 -1.74 -8.15 -29.14
CA ALA A 632 -1.53 -7.36 -30.35
C ALA A 632 -1.98 -5.90 -30.15
N SER A 633 -1.31 -4.96 -30.82
CA SER A 633 -1.50 -3.52 -30.59
C SER A 633 -2.91 -3.02 -30.91
N GLY A 634 -3.72 -3.79 -31.66
CA GLY A 634 -5.06 -3.37 -32.08
C GLY A 634 -5.05 -2.13 -32.97
N GLY A 635 -3.90 -1.78 -33.58
CA GLY A 635 -3.72 -0.56 -34.37
C GLY A 635 -3.23 0.65 -33.57
N VAL A 636 -2.96 0.50 -32.27
CA VAL A 636 -2.33 1.53 -31.44
C VAL A 636 -0.85 1.68 -31.82
N THR A 637 -0.40 2.92 -31.93
CA THR A 637 0.98 3.30 -32.25
C THR A 637 1.58 4.13 -31.12
N GLY A 638 2.89 3.99 -30.86
CA GLY A 638 3.58 4.69 -29.79
C GLY A 638 3.60 3.93 -28.46
N THR A 639 3.88 4.64 -27.37
CA THR A 639 3.92 4.06 -26.01
C THR A 639 2.52 3.85 -25.47
N VAL A 640 2.37 2.78 -24.69
CA VAL A 640 1.15 2.42 -23.97
C VAL A 640 1.48 2.10 -22.52
N GLN A 641 0.50 2.29 -21.65
CA GLN A 641 0.65 1.93 -20.26
C GLN A 641 0.64 0.41 -20.07
N VAL A 642 1.41 -0.04 -19.08
CA VAL A 642 1.34 -1.39 -18.53
C VAL A 642 0.86 -1.27 -17.09
N GLU A 643 -0.21 -1.98 -16.77
CA GLU A 643 -0.91 -1.93 -15.49
C GLU A 643 -0.89 -3.32 -14.87
N VAL A 644 -0.58 -3.38 -13.57
CA VAL A 644 -0.69 -4.60 -12.76
C VAL A 644 -1.70 -4.32 -11.65
N ASP A 645 -2.78 -5.10 -11.62
CA ASP A 645 -3.81 -5.02 -10.60
C ASP A 645 -3.70 -6.18 -9.62
N ASP A 646 -3.97 -5.90 -8.36
CA ASP A 646 -4.24 -6.91 -7.34
C ASP A 646 -5.77 -7.08 -7.19
N PRO A 647 -6.34 -8.24 -7.55
CA PRO A 647 -7.79 -8.41 -7.51
C PRO A 647 -8.35 -8.52 -6.08
N GLU A 648 -7.51 -8.87 -5.09
CA GLU A 648 -7.91 -9.00 -3.70
C GLU A 648 -8.03 -7.63 -3.03
N THR A 649 -6.95 -6.84 -3.05
CA THR A 649 -6.88 -5.54 -2.36
C THR A 649 -7.39 -4.38 -3.22
N LEU A 650 -7.58 -4.61 -4.52
CA LEU A 650 -7.82 -3.59 -5.54
C LEU A 650 -6.68 -2.57 -5.62
N GLY A 651 -5.47 -2.96 -5.21
CA GLY A 651 -4.25 -2.20 -5.42
C GLY A 651 -3.87 -2.20 -6.89
N VAL A 652 -3.27 -1.11 -7.35
CA VAL A 652 -2.84 -0.94 -8.74
C VAL A 652 -1.42 -0.39 -8.78
N THR A 653 -0.66 -0.82 -9.78
CA THR A 653 0.54 -0.13 -10.23
C THR A 653 0.56 0.03 -11.74
N ILE A 654 1.02 1.19 -12.21
CA ILE A 654 1.04 1.55 -13.62
C ILE A 654 2.42 2.08 -14.00
N ILE A 655 2.93 1.56 -15.11
CA ILE A 655 4.03 2.12 -15.87
C ILE A 655 3.40 2.89 -17.03
N ALA A 656 3.26 4.21 -16.90
CA ALA A 656 2.50 5.02 -17.86
C ALA A 656 3.10 4.98 -19.29
N ASP A 657 4.40 4.77 -19.38
CA ASP A 657 5.22 4.66 -20.59
C ASP A 657 5.80 3.25 -20.80
N GLY A 658 5.07 2.21 -20.37
CA GLY A 658 5.65 0.88 -20.19
C GLY A 658 6.02 0.10 -21.43
N LEU A 659 5.29 0.22 -22.53
CA LEU A 659 5.55 -0.59 -23.74
C LEU A 659 5.33 0.21 -25.03
N ALA A 660 6.12 -0.03 -26.07
CA ALA A 660 5.90 0.52 -27.41
C ALA A 660 5.71 -0.58 -28.48
N TYR A 661 4.73 -0.42 -29.37
CA TYR A 661 4.46 -1.38 -30.46
C TYR A 661 5.12 -1.02 -31.82
N THR A 662 5.77 0.14 -31.90
CA THR A 662 6.41 0.68 -33.11
C THR A 662 7.60 1.59 -32.74
N ALA A 663 8.33 2.11 -33.74
CA ALA A 663 9.32 3.17 -33.51
C ALA A 663 8.67 4.35 -32.77
N GLN A 664 9.36 4.88 -31.77
CA GLN A 664 8.94 6.02 -30.94
C GLN A 664 9.30 7.35 -31.61
N SER A 665 8.65 8.44 -31.21
CA SER A 665 9.11 9.77 -31.63
C SER A 665 10.47 10.06 -30.99
N GLY A 666 11.48 10.33 -31.80
CA GLY A 666 12.85 10.57 -31.34
C GLY A 666 13.82 9.46 -31.70
N ASP A 667 13.34 8.24 -31.99
CA ASP A 667 14.20 7.15 -32.48
C ASP A 667 15.01 7.62 -33.70
N THR A 668 16.32 7.44 -33.63
CA THR A 668 17.26 7.85 -34.68
C THR A 668 17.53 6.69 -35.63
N LEU A 669 17.92 7.01 -36.86
CA LEU A 669 18.34 6.03 -37.84
C LEU A 669 19.68 6.47 -38.42
N THR A 670 20.68 5.59 -38.37
CA THR A 670 22.03 5.88 -38.85
C THR A 670 22.42 4.89 -39.96
N LEU A 671 23.15 5.39 -40.95
CA LEU A 671 23.68 4.56 -42.03
C LEU A 671 24.98 3.91 -41.56
N VAL A 672 25.01 2.57 -41.45
CA VAL A 672 26.20 1.82 -41.05
C VAL A 672 27.07 1.54 -42.27
N SER A 673 26.47 1.00 -43.33
CA SER A 673 27.15 0.74 -44.61
C SER A 673 26.17 0.89 -45.77
N ALA A 674 26.65 1.44 -46.89
CA ALA A 674 25.88 1.49 -48.13
C ALA A 674 26.81 1.72 -49.34
N PRO A 675 26.41 1.29 -50.55
CA PRO A 675 27.11 1.66 -51.76
C PRO A 675 27.12 3.18 -51.95
N THR A 676 28.26 3.71 -52.41
CA THR A 676 28.45 5.12 -52.76
C THR A 676 29.18 5.24 -54.09
N GLY A 677 28.93 6.33 -54.82
CA GLY A 677 29.57 6.56 -56.11
C GLY A 677 29.03 5.63 -57.21
N SER A 678 29.91 5.05 -58.02
CA SER A 678 29.51 4.18 -59.14
C SER A 678 29.70 2.71 -58.78
N ILE A 679 28.61 1.94 -58.73
CA ILE A 679 28.63 0.49 -58.47
C ILE A 679 28.33 -0.30 -59.74
N PRO A 680 28.91 -1.50 -59.91
CA PRO A 680 28.58 -2.36 -61.04
C PRO A 680 27.08 -2.63 -61.20
N MET A 681 26.55 -2.47 -62.42
CA MET A 681 25.16 -2.85 -62.69
C MET A 681 24.94 -4.35 -62.51
N SER A 682 23.77 -4.71 -61.98
CA SER A 682 23.31 -6.08 -61.74
C SER A 682 24.18 -6.90 -60.76
N VAL A 683 25.00 -6.23 -59.95
CA VAL A 683 25.76 -6.85 -58.85
C VAL A 683 25.13 -6.41 -57.52
N PRO A 684 24.64 -7.33 -56.68
CA PRO A 684 24.15 -7.01 -55.34
C PRO A 684 25.25 -6.39 -54.46
N GLN A 685 24.89 -5.34 -53.72
CA GLN A 685 25.68 -4.67 -52.69
C GLN A 685 24.84 -4.61 -51.42
N SER A 686 25.44 -4.73 -50.24
CA SER A 686 24.70 -4.65 -48.97
C SER A 686 24.50 -3.20 -48.52
N VAL A 687 23.34 -2.94 -47.92
CA VAL A 687 23.01 -1.69 -47.23
C VAL A 687 22.58 -2.03 -45.81
N THR A 688 23.28 -1.51 -44.83
CA THR A 688 23.00 -1.72 -43.41
C THR A 688 22.72 -0.38 -42.74
N VAL A 689 21.63 -0.32 -41.98
CA VAL A 689 21.30 0.82 -41.11
C VAL A 689 21.17 0.36 -39.67
N ARG A 690 21.31 1.27 -38.71
CA ARG A 690 21.09 1.01 -37.28
C ARG A 690 20.10 2.01 -36.70
N ALA A 691 19.05 1.50 -36.07
CA ALA A 691 18.09 2.27 -35.30
C ALA A 691 18.53 2.34 -33.83
N MET A 692 18.50 3.53 -33.25
CA MET A 692 18.73 3.76 -31.82
C MET A 692 17.47 4.38 -31.21
N ASN A 693 17.29 4.21 -29.91
CA ASN A 693 16.27 4.92 -29.15
C ASN A 693 16.53 6.44 -29.13
N TRP A 694 15.60 7.19 -28.52
CA TRP A 694 15.57 8.65 -28.56
C TRP A 694 16.74 9.38 -27.85
N ASP A 695 17.55 8.69 -27.05
CA ASP A 695 18.73 9.22 -26.35
C ASP A 695 20.07 8.67 -26.90
N ASP A 696 20.04 7.89 -27.99
CA ASP A 696 21.19 7.20 -28.60
C ASP A 696 21.94 6.25 -27.64
N GLU A 697 21.37 5.87 -26.48
CA GLU A 697 22.03 4.97 -25.53
C GLU A 697 21.85 3.48 -25.88
N TRP A 698 20.71 3.10 -26.47
CA TRP A 698 20.34 1.70 -26.66
C TRP A 698 19.87 1.39 -28.09
N PRO A 699 20.30 0.27 -28.70
CA PRO A 699 19.79 -0.13 -30.01
C PRO A 699 18.29 -0.44 -29.98
N ALA A 700 17.55 0.11 -30.94
CA ALA A 700 16.10 -0.11 -31.05
C ALA A 700 15.83 -1.41 -31.83
N ALA A 701 15.72 -2.52 -31.11
CA ALA A 701 15.44 -3.85 -31.68
C ALA A 701 13.99 -3.99 -32.19
N ASN A 702 13.78 -4.86 -33.17
CA ASN A 702 12.47 -5.16 -33.79
C ASN A 702 11.74 -3.95 -34.42
N VAL A 703 12.45 -2.84 -34.66
CA VAL A 703 11.92 -1.68 -35.37
C VAL A 703 11.86 -1.97 -36.86
N PRO A 704 10.69 -1.84 -37.54
CA PRO A 704 10.59 -2.06 -38.97
C PRO A 704 11.24 -0.91 -39.76
N VAL A 705 12.34 -1.20 -40.44
CA VAL A 705 13.02 -0.29 -41.37
C VAL A 705 12.49 -0.52 -42.78
N THR A 706 11.96 0.53 -43.41
CA THR A 706 11.52 0.50 -44.81
C THR A 706 12.62 1.05 -45.72
N PHE A 707 13.15 0.20 -46.59
CA PHE A 707 14.06 0.56 -47.68
C PHE A 707 13.27 0.79 -48.96
N ALA A 708 13.42 1.95 -49.58
CA ALA A 708 12.71 2.32 -50.81
C ALA A 708 13.64 2.98 -51.82
N VAL A 709 13.51 2.59 -53.10
CA VAL A 709 14.14 3.31 -54.21
C VAL A 709 13.33 4.58 -54.47
N THR A 710 13.81 5.71 -53.95
CA THR A 710 13.11 7.00 -53.95
C THR A 710 13.46 7.88 -55.16
N GLY A 711 14.48 7.50 -55.92
CA GLY A 711 14.87 8.17 -57.17
C GLY A 711 15.68 7.24 -58.07
N GLY A 712 15.56 7.41 -59.39
CA GLY A 712 16.23 6.56 -60.37
C GLY A 712 15.69 5.12 -60.44
N SER A 713 16.55 4.16 -60.76
CA SER A 713 16.20 2.74 -60.88
C SER A 713 17.26 1.84 -60.27
N ALA A 714 16.89 1.08 -59.24
CA ALA A 714 17.68 0.05 -58.58
C ALA A 714 16.79 -1.14 -58.22
N ALA A 715 17.38 -2.33 -58.10
CA ALA A 715 16.69 -3.53 -57.67
C ALA A 715 17.03 -3.80 -56.20
N LEU A 716 16.02 -3.96 -55.35
CA LEU A 716 16.21 -4.39 -53.97
C LEU A 716 16.17 -5.92 -53.87
N GLY A 717 16.84 -6.47 -52.87
CA GLY A 717 16.93 -7.92 -52.63
C GLY A 717 15.60 -8.63 -52.45
N CYS A 718 14.54 -7.92 -52.05
CA CYS A 718 13.20 -8.49 -51.95
C CYS A 718 12.42 -8.51 -53.29
N GLY A 719 13.02 -8.02 -54.39
CA GLY A 719 12.41 -8.00 -55.72
C GLY A 719 11.33 -6.93 -55.93
N GLN A 720 11.13 -6.02 -54.97
CA GLN A 720 10.20 -4.88 -55.04
C GLN A 720 10.97 -3.55 -55.00
N SER A 721 10.31 -2.44 -55.36
CA SER A 721 10.89 -1.09 -55.20
C SER A 721 10.92 -0.61 -53.74
N THR A 722 10.26 -1.36 -52.84
CA THR A 722 10.20 -1.10 -51.40
C THR A 722 10.23 -2.42 -50.63
N CYS A 723 11.09 -2.52 -49.63
CA CYS A 723 11.23 -3.69 -48.74
C CYS A 723 11.22 -3.22 -47.28
N THR A 724 10.64 -4.01 -46.38
CA THR A 724 10.70 -3.75 -44.94
C THR A 724 11.48 -4.86 -44.25
N VAL A 725 12.44 -4.49 -43.40
CA VAL A 725 13.29 -5.40 -42.62
C VAL A 725 13.24 -4.94 -41.17
N ALA A 726 12.94 -5.84 -40.24
CA ALA A 726 12.98 -5.54 -38.81
C ALA A 726 14.45 -5.48 -38.34
N THR A 727 14.76 -4.58 -37.40
CA THR A 727 16.09 -4.52 -36.80
C THR A 727 16.35 -5.74 -35.89
N ASN A 728 17.58 -6.21 -35.89
CA ASN A 728 18.10 -7.22 -34.97
C ASN A 728 18.23 -6.66 -33.53
N ALA A 729 18.67 -7.49 -32.58
CA ALA A 729 18.88 -7.09 -31.19
C ALA A 729 19.90 -5.95 -31.02
N ASP A 730 20.84 -5.81 -31.95
CA ASP A 730 21.84 -4.73 -32.01
C ASP A 730 21.32 -3.47 -32.76
N GLY A 731 20.02 -3.43 -33.06
CA GLY A 731 19.35 -2.34 -33.76
C GLY A 731 19.65 -2.29 -35.27
N THR A 732 20.36 -3.25 -35.85
CA THR A 732 20.74 -3.21 -37.27
C THR A 732 19.71 -3.86 -38.19
N ALA A 733 19.53 -3.30 -39.40
CA ALA A 733 18.75 -3.90 -40.48
C ALA A 733 19.57 -3.85 -41.78
N THR A 734 19.69 -5.00 -42.46
CA THR A 734 20.49 -5.14 -43.69
C THR A 734 19.63 -5.60 -44.88
N LEU A 735 19.84 -4.99 -46.05
CA LEU A 735 19.19 -5.34 -47.31
C LEU A 735 20.18 -5.25 -48.48
N SER A 736 20.06 -6.13 -49.47
CA SER A 736 20.85 -6.03 -50.70
C SER A 736 20.21 -5.09 -51.73
N VAL A 737 21.04 -4.37 -52.50
CA VAL A 737 20.65 -3.47 -53.59
C VAL A 737 21.56 -3.64 -54.80
N SER A 738 21.01 -3.54 -56.02
CA SER A 738 21.78 -3.54 -57.27
C SER A 738 21.41 -2.35 -58.13
N ALA A 739 22.40 -1.70 -58.74
CA ALA A 739 22.15 -0.71 -59.78
C ALA A 739 21.60 -1.40 -61.03
N THR A 740 20.55 -0.82 -61.64
CA THR A 740 19.94 -1.38 -62.87
C THR A 740 20.19 -0.52 -64.10
N THR A 741 20.68 0.71 -63.91
CA THR A 741 21.00 1.66 -64.97
C THR A 741 22.21 2.50 -64.57
N THR A 742 22.83 3.18 -65.53
CA THR A 742 23.91 4.15 -65.25
C THR A 742 23.40 5.49 -64.71
N ALA A 743 22.08 5.68 -64.63
CA ALA A 743 21.48 6.85 -64.00
C ALA A 743 21.66 6.79 -62.47
N LEU A 744 21.60 7.96 -61.86
CA LEU A 744 21.67 8.10 -60.41
C LEU A 744 20.45 7.46 -59.75
N ALA A 745 20.69 6.56 -58.82
CA ALA A 745 19.70 5.91 -57.97
C ALA A 745 19.80 6.45 -56.54
N GLN A 746 18.64 6.64 -55.91
CA GLN A 746 18.49 7.07 -54.52
C GLN A 746 17.76 5.97 -53.76
N LEU A 747 18.40 5.50 -52.69
CA LEU A 747 17.85 4.52 -51.77
C LEU A 747 17.63 5.21 -50.42
N THR A 748 16.39 5.27 -49.97
CA THR A 748 16.06 5.79 -48.63
C THR A 748 15.70 4.63 -47.72
N ALA A 749 16.34 4.57 -46.56
CA ALA A 749 15.88 3.75 -45.44
C ALA A 749 15.18 4.65 -44.43
N SER A 750 14.00 4.27 -43.95
CA SER A 750 13.20 5.08 -43.04
C SER A 750 12.45 4.23 -42.01
N ILE A 751 12.23 4.80 -40.83
CA ILE A 751 11.39 4.23 -39.76
C ILE A 751 10.14 5.08 -39.54
N SER A 752 9.12 4.53 -38.88
CA SER A 752 7.83 5.21 -38.69
C SER A 752 7.89 6.50 -37.86
N SER A 753 8.98 6.73 -37.12
CA SER A 753 9.25 7.99 -36.39
C SER A 753 9.52 9.18 -37.30
N GLY A 754 9.77 8.94 -38.59
CA GLY A 754 10.17 9.95 -39.58
C GLY A 754 11.68 10.07 -39.79
N ALA A 755 12.50 9.41 -38.96
CA ALA A 755 13.94 9.32 -39.21
C ALA A 755 14.22 8.54 -40.51
N SER A 756 15.11 9.09 -41.33
CA SER A 756 15.49 8.49 -42.60
C SER A 756 16.94 8.78 -42.97
N VAL A 757 17.56 7.84 -43.68
CA VAL A 757 18.91 7.96 -44.23
C VAL A 757 18.88 7.69 -45.72
N LEU A 758 19.74 8.40 -46.45
CA LEU A 758 19.81 8.34 -47.91
C LEU A 758 21.16 7.79 -48.36
N SER A 759 21.14 6.78 -49.22
CA SER A 759 22.28 6.33 -50.02
C SER A 759 22.07 6.72 -51.49
N VAL A 760 23.13 7.19 -52.13
CA VAL A 760 23.12 7.62 -53.54
C VAL A 760 24.25 6.95 -54.30
N PHE A 761 23.92 6.30 -55.41
CA PHE A 761 24.87 5.61 -56.27
C PHE A 761 24.42 5.61 -57.74
N THR A 762 25.34 5.38 -58.67
CA THR A 762 25.08 5.20 -60.11
C THR A 762 25.51 3.80 -60.56
N GLY A 763 24.93 3.27 -61.62
CA GLY A 763 25.46 2.05 -62.25
C GLY A 763 26.71 2.31 -63.10
N ALA A 764 27.67 1.39 -63.05
CA ALA A 764 28.82 1.31 -63.94
C ALA A 764 28.65 0.16 -64.94
N ALA A 765 29.49 0.11 -65.98
CA ALA A 765 29.52 -1.00 -66.92
C ALA A 765 29.62 -2.35 -66.15
N PRO A 766 28.75 -3.33 -66.46
CA PRO A 766 28.72 -4.58 -65.72
C PRO A 766 30.00 -5.36 -66.00
N PRO A 767 30.69 -5.87 -64.97
CA PRO A 767 31.90 -6.66 -65.14
C PRO A 767 31.55 -8.01 -65.78
N THR A 768 32.46 -8.57 -66.58
CA THR A 768 32.29 -9.92 -67.12
C THR A 768 32.29 -10.98 -66.01
N VAL A 769 33.08 -10.75 -64.95
CA VAL A 769 33.11 -11.56 -63.72
C VAL A 769 33.24 -10.62 -62.52
N SER A 770 32.42 -10.81 -61.49
CA SER A 770 32.48 -10.08 -60.22
C SER A 770 32.60 -11.03 -59.05
N ALA A 771 33.34 -10.63 -58.03
CA ALA A 771 33.28 -11.30 -56.73
C ALA A 771 32.03 -10.82 -55.97
N LEU A 772 31.20 -11.75 -55.50
CA LEU A 772 30.04 -11.46 -54.65
C LEU A 772 30.38 -11.56 -53.16
N THR A 773 31.36 -12.40 -52.83
CA THR A 773 31.96 -12.52 -51.51
C THR A 773 33.46 -12.26 -51.69
N PRO A 774 33.90 -11.02 -51.91
CA PRO A 774 35.27 -10.72 -52.33
C PRO A 774 36.31 -11.04 -51.26
N ASP A 775 35.94 -10.93 -49.99
CA ASP A 775 36.90 -10.96 -48.90
C ASP A 775 36.65 -12.12 -47.94
N LEU A 776 37.73 -12.71 -47.44
CA LEU A 776 37.73 -13.60 -46.28
C LEU A 776 38.73 -13.06 -45.25
N TYR A 777 38.26 -12.82 -44.04
CA TYR A 777 39.13 -12.43 -42.93
C TYR A 777 39.46 -13.69 -42.13
N LEU A 778 40.73 -14.08 -42.11
CA LEU A 778 41.20 -15.34 -41.51
C LEU A 778 42.09 -15.03 -40.30
N ALA A 779 41.81 -15.65 -39.16
CA ALA A 779 42.65 -15.51 -37.98
C ALA A 779 44.09 -15.97 -38.25
N ILE A 780 45.09 -15.20 -37.79
CA ILE A 780 46.51 -15.58 -37.89
C ILE A 780 46.74 -16.94 -37.24
N GLY A 781 47.43 -17.84 -37.95
CA GLY A 781 47.67 -19.22 -37.54
C GLY A 781 46.47 -20.16 -37.67
N GLY A 782 45.29 -19.65 -38.02
CA GLY A 782 44.07 -20.42 -38.26
C GLY A 782 43.97 -20.91 -39.71
N ALA A 783 43.17 -21.96 -39.93
CA ALA A 783 42.82 -22.44 -41.26
C ALA A 783 41.30 -22.56 -41.39
N ALA A 784 40.75 -22.17 -42.55
CA ALA A 784 39.32 -22.23 -42.81
C ALA A 784 39.01 -22.73 -44.21
N THR A 785 37.85 -23.36 -44.35
CA THR A 785 37.26 -23.65 -45.66
C THR A 785 36.27 -22.56 -46.00
N TRP A 786 36.41 -21.94 -47.16
CA TRP A 786 35.58 -20.83 -47.63
C TRP A 786 35.02 -21.15 -49.01
N THR A 787 33.80 -20.68 -49.30
CA THR A 787 33.14 -20.92 -50.58
C THR A 787 32.86 -19.60 -51.29
N PRO A 788 33.88 -18.95 -51.90
CA PRO A 788 33.67 -17.72 -52.64
C PRO A 788 32.69 -17.90 -53.80
N GLN A 789 31.96 -16.82 -54.09
CA GLN A 789 30.99 -16.75 -55.16
C GLN A 789 31.44 -15.74 -56.22
N ALA A 790 31.63 -16.21 -57.45
CA ALA A 790 31.91 -15.37 -58.61
C ALA A 790 30.65 -15.29 -59.49
N LEU A 791 30.13 -14.09 -59.71
CA LEU A 791 29.04 -13.82 -60.64
C LEU A 791 29.61 -13.56 -62.03
N VAL A 792 29.32 -14.43 -63.00
CA VAL A 792 29.65 -14.20 -64.41
C VAL A 792 28.46 -13.57 -65.09
N LEU A 793 28.71 -12.44 -65.73
CA LEU A 793 27.71 -11.71 -66.49
C LEU A 793 28.10 -11.71 -67.97
N ASN A 794 27.11 -11.89 -68.84
CA ASN A 794 27.21 -11.57 -70.25
C ASN A 794 26.38 -10.31 -70.52
N ALA A 795 27.05 -9.20 -70.80
CA ALA A 795 26.42 -7.89 -71.02
C ALA A 795 25.41 -7.50 -69.91
N GLY A 796 25.75 -7.77 -68.65
CA GLY A 796 24.93 -7.41 -67.48
C GLY A 796 23.83 -8.41 -67.11
N SER A 797 23.68 -9.51 -67.86
CA SER A 797 22.78 -10.62 -67.51
C SER A 797 23.57 -11.81 -66.96
N PRO A 798 23.08 -12.53 -65.93
CA PRO A 798 23.73 -13.73 -65.43
C PRO A 798 23.93 -14.78 -66.50
N LEU A 799 25.17 -15.25 -66.69
CA LEU A 799 25.52 -16.23 -67.70
C LEU A 799 25.61 -17.62 -67.06
N ALA A 800 24.60 -18.46 -67.29
CA ALA A 800 24.61 -19.86 -66.84
C ALA A 800 25.52 -20.76 -67.70
N GLY A 801 26.13 -21.78 -67.10
CA GLY A 801 26.98 -22.77 -67.77
C GLY A 801 28.35 -22.25 -68.21
N ALA A 802 28.75 -21.04 -67.80
CA ALA A 802 30.09 -20.51 -68.05
C ALA A 802 31.13 -21.28 -67.23
N ALA A 803 32.23 -21.68 -67.86
CA ALA A 803 33.37 -22.30 -67.17
C ALA A 803 34.26 -21.22 -66.56
N VAL A 804 34.32 -21.18 -65.24
CA VAL A 804 35.17 -20.26 -64.45
C VAL A 804 36.40 -21.01 -63.97
N THR A 805 37.57 -20.54 -64.35
CA THR A 805 38.86 -21.08 -63.91
C THR A 805 39.30 -20.37 -62.64
N TRP A 806 39.61 -21.12 -61.59
CA TRP A 806 40.12 -20.60 -60.33
C TRP A 806 41.64 -20.81 -60.29
N SER A 807 42.37 -19.78 -59.88
CA SER A 807 43.82 -19.83 -59.74
C SER A 807 44.29 -19.04 -58.54
N THR A 808 45.31 -19.54 -57.87
CA THR A 808 46.03 -18.84 -56.80
C THR A 808 47.53 -19.08 -56.97
N THR A 809 48.34 -18.09 -56.60
CA THR A 809 49.80 -18.23 -56.48
C THR A 809 50.26 -18.45 -55.04
N ALA A 810 49.33 -18.38 -54.09
CA ALA A 810 49.55 -18.55 -52.67
C ALA A 810 49.84 -20.03 -52.34
N SER A 811 50.88 -20.31 -51.56
CA SER A 811 51.25 -21.69 -51.18
C SER A 811 50.39 -22.28 -50.06
N ASP A 812 49.69 -21.42 -49.35
CA ASP A 812 48.83 -21.63 -48.17
C ASP A 812 47.33 -21.51 -48.50
N VAL A 813 46.99 -21.35 -49.78
CA VAL A 813 45.62 -21.46 -50.28
C VAL A 813 45.54 -22.61 -51.28
N SER A 814 44.63 -23.55 -51.05
CA SER A 814 44.39 -24.69 -51.93
C SER A 814 42.98 -24.63 -52.52
N LEU A 815 42.90 -24.91 -53.82
CA LEU A 815 41.64 -24.96 -54.57
C LEU A 815 41.11 -26.39 -54.53
N GLY A 816 39.84 -26.59 -54.19
CA GLY A 816 39.21 -27.91 -54.30
C GLY A 816 39.23 -28.45 -55.74
N THR A 817 38.94 -27.57 -56.71
CA THR A 817 39.03 -27.82 -58.15
C THR A 817 39.50 -26.56 -58.88
N ALA A 818 40.23 -26.71 -59.98
CA ALA A 818 40.73 -25.57 -60.76
C ALA A 818 39.65 -24.89 -61.64
N SER A 819 38.46 -25.46 -61.72
CA SER A 819 37.36 -24.89 -62.50
C SER A 819 36.01 -25.22 -61.90
N SER A 820 35.06 -24.28 -61.98
CA SER A 820 33.64 -24.52 -61.69
C SER A 820 32.75 -23.98 -62.82
N THR A 821 31.48 -24.37 -62.84
CA THR A 821 30.51 -23.87 -63.82
C THR A 821 29.45 -23.02 -63.14
N THR A 822 29.01 -21.95 -63.80
CA THR A 822 27.98 -21.08 -63.25
C THR A 822 26.61 -21.74 -63.25
N ALA A 823 25.86 -21.57 -62.16
CA ALA A 823 24.47 -21.99 -62.05
C ALA A 823 23.53 -21.11 -62.90
N GLY A 824 22.22 -21.38 -62.88
CA GLY A 824 21.20 -20.57 -63.57
C GLY A 824 21.19 -19.09 -63.17
N THR A 825 21.72 -18.77 -61.98
CA THR A 825 21.92 -17.42 -61.45
C THR A 825 23.22 -16.75 -61.91
N GLY A 826 23.97 -17.36 -62.82
CA GLY A 826 25.28 -16.89 -63.28
C GLY A 826 26.39 -17.00 -62.22
N ILE A 827 26.11 -17.59 -61.06
CA ILE A 827 27.06 -17.72 -59.96
C ILE A 827 27.84 -19.02 -60.11
N ALA A 828 29.16 -18.90 -60.15
CA ALA A 828 30.11 -19.99 -59.97
C ALA A 828 30.59 -19.97 -58.52
N THR A 829 30.49 -21.12 -57.85
CA THR A 829 31.01 -21.30 -56.50
C THR A 829 32.24 -22.20 -56.56
N GLN A 830 33.20 -21.97 -55.68
CA GLN A 830 34.34 -22.86 -55.50
C GLN A 830 34.64 -23.00 -54.03
N THR A 831 34.98 -24.21 -53.58
CA THR A 831 35.49 -24.42 -52.22
C THR A 831 37.01 -24.24 -52.22
N LEU A 832 37.49 -23.38 -51.33
CA LEU A 832 38.89 -23.07 -51.06
C LEU A 832 39.22 -23.51 -49.62
N ALA A 833 40.41 -24.03 -49.39
CA ALA A 833 40.98 -24.11 -48.04
C ALA A 833 42.14 -23.12 -47.93
N ALA A 834 42.12 -22.27 -46.90
CA ALA A 834 43.08 -21.20 -46.69
C ALA A 834 43.71 -21.29 -45.30
N GLY A 835 45.00 -20.98 -45.21
CA GLY A 835 45.77 -20.94 -43.98
C GLY A 835 46.62 -22.19 -43.72
N PRO A 836 47.51 -22.15 -42.71
CA PRO A 836 47.66 -21.05 -41.74
C PRO A 836 48.43 -19.84 -42.27
N PHE A 837 47.88 -18.63 -42.08
CA PHE A 837 48.55 -17.36 -42.42
C PHE A 837 49.38 -16.80 -41.27
N THR A 838 50.43 -16.05 -41.58
CA THR A 838 51.22 -15.25 -40.65
C THR A 838 50.79 -13.78 -40.63
N ALA A 839 51.23 -13.03 -39.62
CA ALA A 839 50.80 -11.65 -39.41
C ALA A 839 51.15 -10.74 -40.61
N GLY A 840 50.15 -10.03 -41.15
CA GLY A 840 50.31 -9.12 -42.27
C GLY A 840 50.25 -9.78 -43.65
N GLU A 841 50.00 -11.09 -43.73
CA GLU A 841 49.75 -11.77 -45.01
C GLU A 841 48.38 -11.39 -45.58
N ALA A 842 48.35 -11.19 -46.90
CA ALA A 842 47.13 -11.02 -47.67
C ALA A 842 47.28 -11.78 -48.98
N GLU A 843 46.49 -12.83 -49.16
CA GLU A 843 46.58 -13.73 -50.31
C GLU A 843 45.44 -13.50 -51.28
N THR A 844 45.69 -13.77 -52.57
CA THR A 844 44.69 -13.51 -53.61
C THR A 844 44.34 -14.76 -54.39
N VAL A 845 43.05 -15.01 -54.54
CA VAL A 845 42.50 -16.02 -55.45
C VAL A 845 41.82 -15.29 -56.61
N SER A 846 42.06 -15.74 -57.84
CA SER A 846 41.39 -15.20 -59.02
C SER A 846 40.39 -16.21 -59.58
N ALA A 847 39.18 -15.73 -59.90
CA ALA A 847 38.18 -16.46 -60.67
C ALA A 847 38.06 -15.83 -62.06
N CYS A 848 38.47 -16.56 -63.08
CA CYS A 848 38.59 -16.05 -64.44
C CYS A 848 37.59 -16.71 -65.39
N TYR A 849 36.88 -15.90 -66.16
CA TYR A 849 36.14 -16.33 -67.34
C TYR A 849 36.82 -15.73 -68.57
N GLY A 850 37.46 -16.59 -69.38
CA GLY A 850 38.33 -16.14 -70.47
C GLY A 850 39.53 -15.36 -69.93
N THR A 851 39.65 -14.09 -70.32
CA THR A 851 40.71 -13.16 -69.86
C THR A 851 40.25 -12.21 -68.76
N SER A 852 38.97 -12.23 -68.38
CA SER A 852 38.42 -11.38 -67.30
C SER A 852 38.42 -12.14 -65.99
N CYS A 853 39.01 -11.55 -64.94
CA CYS A 853 39.11 -12.18 -63.63
C CYS A 853 38.51 -11.29 -62.55
N ALA A 854 37.81 -11.89 -61.60
CA ALA A 854 37.51 -11.29 -60.31
C ALA A 854 38.55 -11.76 -59.29
N ALA A 855 39.10 -10.82 -58.51
CA ALA A 855 39.98 -11.13 -57.41
C ALA A 855 39.19 -11.31 -56.12
N PHE A 856 39.64 -12.25 -55.32
CA PHE A 856 39.20 -12.50 -53.96
C PHE A 856 40.41 -12.32 -53.06
N THR A 857 40.28 -11.56 -51.98
CA THR A 857 41.39 -11.28 -51.06
C THR A 857 41.14 -11.93 -49.72
N LEU A 858 42.15 -12.62 -49.21
CA LEU A 858 42.12 -13.27 -47.92
C LEU A 858 43.06 -12.50 -47.00
N TYR A 859 42.55 -11.95 -45.91
CA TYR A 859 43.31 -11.10 -44.99
C TYR A 859 43.65 -11.85 -43.71
N ALA A 860 44.92 -11.82 -43.28
CA ALA A 860 45.32 -12.29 -41.96
C ALA A 860 44.89 -11.27 -40.88
N VAL A 861 44.10 -11.72 -39.90
CA VAL A 861 43.54 -10.88 -38.83
C VAL A 861 44.14 -11.24 -37.47
N HIS A 862 44.56 -10.21 -36.73
CA HIS A 862 44.98 -10.32 -35.34
C HIS A 862 43.77 -10.50 -34.42
N LEU A 863 43.80 -11.55 -33.61
CA LEU A 863 42.77 -11.77 -32.58
C LEU A 863 42.93 -10.85 -31.35
N GLU A 864 43.99 -10.02 -31.31
CA GLU A 864 44.16 -8.99 -30.28
C GLU A 864 43.06 -7.93 -30.30
N THR A 865 42.45 -7.70 -31.47
CA THR A 865 41.38 -6.73 -31.69
C THR A 865 40.05 -7.39 -32.06
N ALA A 866 39.91 -8.70 -31.82
CA ALA A 866 38.66 -9.41 -32.10
C ALA A 866 37.56 -9.01 -31.10
N VAL A 867 36.31 -9.19 -31.53
CA VAL A 867 35.11 -9.00 -30.71
C VAL A 867 34.22 -10.23 -30.85
N LEU A 868 33.62 -10.68 -29.74
CA LEU A 868 32.60 -11.73 -29.72
C LEU A 868 31.22 -11.08 -29.69
N VAL A 869 30.41 -11.34 -30.71
CA VAL A 869 29.06 -10.77 -30.86
C VAL A 869 28.03 -11.90 -30.69
N PRO A 870 27.02 -11.74 -29.82
CA PRO A 870 25.96 -12.75 -29.68
C PRO A 870 25.05 -12.75 -30.91
N VAL A 871 24.83 -13.93 -31.52
CA VAL A 871 23.90 -14.12 -32.64
C VAL A 871 22.58 -14.72 -32.15
N SER A 872 22.64 -15.79 -31.35
CA SER A 872 21.45 -16.42 -30.77
C SER A 872 21.76 -17.31 -29.57
N GLY A 873 20.77 -17.52 -28.69
CA GLY A 873 20.81 -18.54 -27.64
C GLY A 873 21.62 -18.19 -26.39
N THR A 874 22.19 -16.98 -26.28
CA THR A 874 22.98 -16.57 -25.09
C THR A 874 22.14 -16.24 -23.86
N SER A 875 20.81 -16.24 -24.00
CA SER A 875 19.86 -16.17 -22.89
C SER A 875 18.85 -17.30 -23.05
N GLN A 876 18.85 -18.24 -22.11
CA GLN A 876 17.92 -19.38 -22.09
C GLN A 876 17.53 -19.72 -20.66
N GLN A 877 16.23 -19.97 -20.47
CA GLN A 877 15.70 -20.63 -19.29
C GLN A 877 14.93 -21.87 -19.73
N THR A 878 15.26 -23.03 -19.17
CA THR A 878 14.64 -24.30 -19.53
C THR A 878 14.14 -25.04 -18.30
N ALA A 879 13.09 -25.83 -18.43
CA ALA A 879 12.60 -26.67 -17.33
C ALA A 879 13.64 -27.72 -16.90
N PRO A 880 13.64 -28.15 -15.61
CA PRO A 880 14.53 -29.18 -15.08
C PRO A 880 14.62 -30.41 -15.99
N GLY A 881 15.84 -30.78 -16.39
CA GLY A 881 16.10 -31.95 -17.22
C GLY A 881 15.88 -31.78 -18.73
N THR A 882 15.53 -30.56 -19.19
CA THR A 882 15.53 -30.21 -20.62
C THR A 882 16.93 -29.77 -21.05
N ALA A 883 17.37 -30.17 -22.25
CA ALA A 883 18.66 -29.72 -22.77
C ALA A 883 18.56 -28.25 -23.26
N PHE A 884 19.60 -27.46 -23.04
CA PHE A 884 19.72 -26.14 -23.65
C PHE A 884 19.82 -26.22 -25.17
N SER A 885 19.25 -25.24 -25.85
CA SER A 885 19.42 -25.04 -27.29
C SER A 885 20.85 -24.60 -27.62
N PRO A 886 21.33 -24.85 -28.86
CA PRO A 886 22.64 -24.36 -29.28
C PRO A 886 22.76 -22.84 -29.16
N VAL A 887 23.95 -22.39 -28.73
CA VAL A 887 24.33 -20.98 -28.63
C VAL A 887 25.21 -20.64 -29.82
N THR A 888 24.92 -19.53 -30.51
CA THR A 888 25.73 -19.07 -31.63
C THR A 888 26.29 -17.68 -31.33
N LEU A 889 27.61 -17.54 -31.43
CA LEU A 889 28.33 -16.27 -31.40
C LEU A 889 28.97 -16.04 -32.78
N GLU A 890 29.31 -14.80 -33.08
CA GLU A 890 30.11 -14.41 -34.25
C GLU A 890 31.41 -13.75 -33.78
N VAL A 891 32.54 -14.20 -34.33
CA VAL A 891 33.84 -13.57 -34.14
C VAL A 891 34.00 -12.51 -35.20
N THR A 892 34.23 -11.27 -34.80
CA THR A 892 34.48 -10.14 -35.71
C THR A 892 35.81 -9.46 -35.42
N ASP A 893 36.34 -8.72 -36.39
CA ASP A 893 37.41 -7.75 -36.15
C ASP A 893 36.86 -6.46 -35.52
N ALA A 894 37.74 -5.52 -35.15
CA ALA A 894 37.34 -4.27 -34.47
C ALA A 894 36.41 -3.35 -35.28
N ILE A 895 36.21 -3.61 -36.57
CA ILE A 895 35.35 -2.82 -37.45
C ILE A 895 34.16 -3.65 -37.98
N GLY A 896 33.97 -4.87 -37.46
CA GLY A 896 32.78 -5.69 -37.67
C GLY A 896 32.87 -6.70 -38.80
N HIS A 897 34.05 -7.00 -39.36
CA HIS A 897 34.16 -8.07 -40.37
C HIS A 897 34.19 -9.45 -39.71
N PRO A 898 33.46 -10.45 -40.24
CA PRO A 898 33.47 -11.81 -39.70
C PRO A 898 34.85 -12.47 -39.88
N VAL A 899 35.43 -12.97 -38.79
CA VAL A 899 36.76 -13.59 -38.77
C VAL A 899 36.63 -15.10 -38.72
N ALA A 900 37.04 -15.76 -39.79
CA ALA A 900 37.09 -17.20 -39.94
C ALA A 900 38.34 -17.81 -39.27
N GLY A 901 38.28 -19.09 -38.92
CA GLY A 901 39.43 -19.83 -38.42
C GLY A 901 39.90 -19.42 -37.02
N ALA A 902 39.15 -18.58 -36.32
CA ALA A 902 39.49 -18.11 -34.98
C ALA A 902 39.14 -19.20 -33.94
N PRO A 903 40.09 -19.62 -33.10
CA PRO A 903 39.79 -20.52 -32.00
C PRO A 903 39.00 -19.77 -30.92
N VAL A 904 37.79 -20.25 -30.64
CA VAL A 904 36.97 -19.78 -29.52
C VAL A 904 36.94 -20.88 -28.47
N ILE A 905 37.39 -20.54 -27.26
CA ILE A 905 37.37 -21.42 -26.11
C ILE A 905 36.17 -21.04 -25.25
N PHE A 906 35.24 -21.97 -25.09
CA PHE A 906 34.14 -21.89 -24.14
C PHE A 906 34.54 -22.58 -22.85
N TYR A 907 34.55 -21.82 -21.76
CA TYR A 907 34.65 -22.35 -20.40
C TYR A 907 33.23 -22.47 -19.86
N GLU A 908 32.79 -23.71 -19.70
CA GLU A 908 31.50 -24.04 -19.11
C GLU A 908 31.72 -24.44 -17.65
N THR A 909 31.00 -23.81 -16.74
CA THR A 909 30.89 -24.25 -15.34
C THR A 909 29.43 -24.49 -15.01
N LEU A 910 29.05 -25.76 -14.96
CA LEU A 910 27.74 -26.19 -14.50
C LEU A 910 27.76 -26.30 -12.98
N ARG A 911 26.94 -25.48 -12.33
CA ARG A 911 26.73 -25.52 -10.89
C ARG A 911 25.37 -26.13 -10.60
N ALA A 912 25.30 -26.93 -9.54
CA ALA A 912 24.01 -27.36 -9.03
C ALA A 912 23.20 -26.11 -8.72
N TRP A 913 21.91 -26.18 -9.01
CA TRP A 913 21.02 -25.13 -8.55
C TRP A 913 21.08 -25.14 -7.02
N THR A 914 21.45 -24.00 -6.44
CA THR A 914 21.42 -23.79 -4.99
C THR A 914 20.30 -22.85 -4.68
N ASP A 915 19.66 -23.10 -3.53
CA ASP A 915 18.72 -22.15 -2.95
C ASP A 915 19.32 -20.74 -2.85
N PRO A 916 18.48 -19.69 -2.88
CA PRO A 916 18.90 -18.33 -2.62
C PRO A 916 19.73 -18.24 -1.33
N CYS A 917 20.73 -17.34 -1.32
CA CYS A 917 21.57 -17.18 -0.13
C CYS A 917 20.71 -16.86 1.09
N PRO A 918 20.91 -17.55 2.24
CA PRO A 918 20.22 -17.21 3.46
C PRO A 918 20.63 -15.80 3.93
N THR A 919 19.71 -15.13 4.61
CA THR A 919 19.83 -13.72 5.01
C THR A 919 20.98 -13.42 5.98
N GLN A 920 21.57 -14.42 6.66
CA GLN A 920 22.86 -14.31 7.34
C GLN A 920 23.67 -15.62 7.26
N GLY A 921 24.96 -15.50 6.93
CA GLY A 921 25.90 -16.64 6.75
C GLY A 921 26.51 -16.67 5.35
N SER A 922 27.54 -17.50 5.14
CA SER A 922 28.12 -17.71 3.82
C SER A 922 27.09 -18.41 2.93
N CYS A 923 26.84 -17.91 1.71
CA CYS A 923 26.03 -18.61 0.73
C CYS A 923 26.52 -20.07 0.58
N PRO A 924 25.64 -21.07 0.56
CA PRO A 924 26.05 -22.43 0.26
C PRO A 924 26.74 -22.42 -1.11
N THR A 925 28.03 -22.76 -1.14
CA THR A 925 28.78 -22.80 -2.39
C THR A 925 28.16 -23.85 -3.29
N ALA A 926 27.55 -23.41 -4.40
CA ALA A 926 26.96 -24.33 -5.35
C ALA A 926 27.99 -25.35 -5.83
N PRO A 927 27.81 -26.65 -5.53
CA PRO A 927 28.75 -27.67 -5.97
C PRO A 927 28.78 -27.67 -7.49
N ILE A 928 29.99 -27.66 -8.03
CA ILE A 928 30.21 -27.76 -9.47
C ILE A 928 29.81 -29.18 -9.88
N LEU A 929 28.74 -29.30 -10.65
CA LEU A 929 28.25 -30.58 -11.19
C LEU A 929 29.04 -31.01 -12.42
N GLY A 930 29.61 -30.04 -13.15
CA GLY A 930 30.44 -30.30 -14.30
C GLY A 930 31.20 -29.06 -14.74
N GLN A 931 32.37 -29.28 -15.33
CA GLN A 931 33.07 -28.24 -16.09
C GLN A 931 33.49 -28.84 -17.40
N ALA A 932 33.38 -28.05 -18.45
CA ALA A 932 33.93 -28.39 -19.74
C ALA A 932 34.70 -27.20 -20.29
N THR A 933 35.71 -27.51 -21.07
CA THR A 933 36.38 -26.54 -21.90
C THR A 933 36.21 -27.04 -23.32
N ILE A 934 35.41 -26.33 -24.10
CA ILE A 934 35.08 -26.70 -25.47
C ILE A 934 35.76 -25.67 -26.36
N GLN A 935 36.71 -26.13 -27.15
CA GLN A 935 37.31 -25.31 -28.18
C GLN A 935 36.62 -25.59 -29.51
N THR A 936 36.22 -24.52 -30.17
CA THR A 936 35.62 -24.54 -31.50
C THR A 936 36.36 -23.54 -32.37
N ILE A 937 36.17 -23.65 -33.69
CA ILE A 937 36.80 -22.75 -34.65
C ILE A 937 35.69 -22.04 -35.39
N SER A 938 35.79 -20.71 -35.53
CA SER A 938 34.82 -19.94 -36.27
C SER A 938 34.76 -20.36 -37.74
N ALA A 939 33.53 -20.48 -38.26
CA ALA A 939 33.28 -20.80 -39.66
C ALA A 939 33.65 -19.61 -40.57
N ALA A 940 33.49 -19.79 -41.89
CA ALA A 940 33.85 -18.75 -42.86
C ALA A 940 33.05 -17.44 -42.72
N ASP A 941 31.89 -17.49 -42.08
CA ASP A 941 31.03 -16.35 -41.74
C ASP A 941 31.30 -15.83 -40.32
N GLY A 942 32.41 -16.22 -39.69
CA GLY A 942 32.76 -15.82 -38.34
C GLY A 942 31.96 -16.53 -37.24
N THR A 943 30.93 -17.32 -37.59
CA THR A 943 30.06 -17.92 -36.60
C THR A 943 30.71 -19.10 -35.88
N VAL A 944 30.35 -19.25 -34.62
CA VAL A 944 30.74 -20.37 -33.77
C VAL A 944 29.52 -20.84 -33.01
N THR A 945 29.25 -22.15 -33.04
CA THR A 945 28.09 -22.74 -32.37
C THR A 945 28.55 -23.68 -31.27
N LEU A 946 28.07 -23.42 -30.05
CA LEU A 946 28.24 -24.25 -28.89
C LEU A 946 26.95 -25.05 -28.65
N THR A 947 27.06 -26.36 -28.48
CA THR A 947 26.00 -27.16 -27.84
C THR A 947 26.28 -27.18 -26.35
N PRO A 948 25.48 -26.51 -25.50
CA PRO A 948 25.83 -26.37 -24.09
C PRO A 948 25.85 -27.71 -23.35
N MET A 949 26.63 -27.78 -22.27
CA MET A 949 26.67 -28.94 -21.37
C MET A 949 25.26 -29.38 -20.94
N SER A 950 24.97 -30.68 -21.08
CA SER A 950 23.70 -31.26 -20.65
C SER A 950 23.60 -31.33 -19.13
N LEU A 951 22.43 -30.96 -18.61
CA LEU A 951 22.08 -30.92 -17.18
C LEU A 951 21.89 -32.30 -16.53
N SER A 952 21.94 -33.39 -17.31
CA SER A 952 21.79 -34.78 -16.82
C SER A 952 20.57 -35.02 -15.90
N GLY A 953 19.48 -34.27 -16.10
CA GLY A 953 18.24 -34.40 -15.32
C GLY A 953 18.21 -33.65 -13.99
N GLN A 954 19.22 -32.84 -13.66
CA GLN A 954 19.30 -32.05 -12.43
C GLN A 954 19.11 -30.55 -12.73
N PRO A 955 18.45 -29.79 -11.85
CA PRO A 955 18.43 -28.35 -11.97
C PRO A 955 19.82 -27.75 -11.71
N GLY A 956 20.18 -26.74 -12.49
CA GLY A 956 21.51 -26.16 -12.48
C GLY A 956 21.59 -24.85 -13.23
N ARG A 957 22.67 -24.12 -12.94
CA ARG A 957 23.08 -22.92 -13.66
C ARG A 957 24.36 -23.23 -14.42
N LEU A 958 24.33 -22.99 -15.72
CA LEU A 958 25.50 -23.09 -16.56
C LEU A 958 26.05 -21.68 -16.78
N SER A 959 27.17 -21.36 -16.15
CA SER A 959 27.91 -20.12 -16.43
C SER A 959 28.90 -20.37 -17.55
N LEU A 960 28.89 -19.53 -18.57
CA LEU A 960 29.74 -19.65 -19.76
C LEU A 960 30.60 -18.42 -19.92
N LEU A 961 31.87 -18.66 -20.26
CA LEU A 961 32.80 -17.63 -20.71
C LEU A 961 33.38 -18.08 -22.06
N ALA A 962 33.05 -17.34 -23.11
CA ALA A 962 33.67 -17.48 -24.42
C ALA A 962 34.90 -16.56 -24.49
N VAL A 963 36.03 -17.08 -24.96
CA VAL A 963 37.27 -16.33 -25.14
C VAL A 963 37.85 -16.58 -26.52
N THR A 964 38.25 -15.53 -27.21
CA THR A 964 39.06 -15.60 -28.44
C THR A 964 40.16 -14.54 -28.41
N GLY A 965 41.36 -14.92 -28.83
CA GLY A 965 42.54 -14.07 -28.66
C GLY A 965 42.83 -13.71 -27.19
N PRO A 966 43.69 -12.71 -26.94
CA PRO A 966 44.06 -12.31 -25.58
C PRO A 966 43.05 -11.39 -24.89
N ASN A 967 42.15 -10.74 -25.62
CA ASN A 967 41.33 -9.64 -25.10
C ASN A 967 39.82 -9.85 -25.25
N ALA A 968 39.36 -10.66 -26.21
CA ALA A 968 37.93 -10.77 -26.50
C ALA A 968 37.28 -11.82 -25.60
N THR A 969 36.44 -11.37 -24.69
CA THR A 969 35.66 -12.21 -23.79
C THR A 969 34.17 -11.90 -23.89
N TYR A 970 33.34 -12.93 -23.76
CA TYR A 970 31.89 -12.78 -23.67
C TYR A 970 31.34 -13.76 -22.64
N SER A 971 30.74 -13.23 -21.58
CA SER A 971 30.19 -14.01 -20.46
C SER A 971 28.66 -13.98 -20.49
N PHE A 972 28.05 -15.14 -20.26
CA PHE A 972 26.59 -15.29 -20.19
C PHE A 972 26.21 -16.52 -19.35
N GLU A 973 24.94 -16.61 -18.94
CA GLU A 973 24.43 -17.71 -18.12
C GLU A 973 23.18 -18.33 -18.77
N LEU A 974 23.05 -19.64 -18.65
CA LEU A 974 21.85 -20.40 -19.04
C LEU A 974 21.32 -21.12 -17.80
N ASP A 975 20.02 -21.02 -17.57
CA ASP A 975 19.41 -21.44 -16.30
C ASP A 975 18.39 -22.57 -16.48
N SER A 976 18.45 -23.56 -15.59
CA SER A 976 17.43 -24.58 -15.43
C SER A 976 17.10 -24.76 -13.95
N PRO A 977 16.22 -23.92 -13.38
CA PRO A 977 15.91 -23.93 -11.96
C PRO A 977 15.18 -25.21 -11.53
N ALA A 978 15.24 -25.57 -10.25
CA ALA A 978 14.51 -26.72 -9.69
C ALA A 978 12.99 -26.49 -9.78
N PRO A 979 12.17 -27.55 -9.92
CA PRO A 979 10.74 -27.40 -9.70
C PRO A 979 10.56 -27.06 -8.21
N THR A 980 10.01 -25.89 -7.92
CA THR A 980 9.60 -25.50 -6.57
C THR A 980 8.39 -26.37 -6.18
N GLU A 981 8.54 -27.20 -5.15
CA GLU A 981 7.40 -27.83 -4.45
C GLU A 981 6.54 -26.81 -3.71
#